data_AF-A0A6S7FZ83-F1
#
_entry.id   AF-A0A6S7FZ83-F1
#
_cell.length_a   1.000
_cell.length_b   1.000
_cell.length_c   1.000
_cell.angle_alpha   90.00
_cell.angle_beta   90.00
_cell.angle_gamma   90.00
#
_symmetry.space_group_name_H-M   'P 1'
#
loop_
_entity.id
_entity.type
_entity.pdbx_description
1 polymer ?
#
loop_
_entity_poly.entity_id
_entity_poly.type
_entity_poly.pdbx_seq_one_letter_code
_entity_poly.pdbx_strand_id
1 'polypeptide(L)'
;MAFCPTEEKMYGYEDSRFEKDVDENFHCSICHNVLKDPRTCRNNEHIFCLGCISEHLRVNSQTCPECKEDLSVDTLRKARLASNCLSKLKINCDHASRGCVELTCLEDLETHVANCGYAPVLCSNAECGMVINKRERVHHETEICQYRKMKCHDCRQIQEDVGTLKGSSIELDGKVEAANKEMKKTVGELTGSLGELDGKVEAANKEMKKTVGELKGSLSELDGKVEAANKEMKKTVAKLDGSLKELDGKVEAANKEMKKTVGKLDGSLNELDGKVEAVKNSQDQMKQEQQKVQKEVEEVKKEVEEVKKEVKGVKESVSKVNKDVDQVKMMTSQVLEKLVRIEQLNKLPSPTEGMLKTPREDILIAGGRALSNNSTEIYSWEKNGWFEVSTMNKGHSGASSFIYNDQIFVVGGAGTKTIETLDLNELVLKWMKYPGKLPYRGDDHQTVAYQQRIIHIGGYNYDPRWSDVISELQLTSPVTMKKLCQLPDPRSRHGAETFEDKVLILGGEDRNSRPLNSVLEFDVKKNKCKEMPPLPHPVTRVATVRLRDQVVVLGGRDMDRQALNDVFTYDCKTGKTTALPSMLEKRVKCCAVVTGNTIVVMGGENEKNGDLNSVECFTMGDSTWEYLPVMNKVRYGAVAEVLSPKRKYV
;
A
#
# COMPACT_ATOMS: atom_id res chain seq x y z
N MET A 1 37.57 43.67 75.36
CA MET A 1 38.86 44.36 75.61
C MET A 1 39.85 43.31 76.10
N ALA A 2 41.16 43.41 75.87
CA ALA A 2 41.92 44.51 75.26
C ALA A 2 42.70 44.06 74.01
N PHE A 3 43.31 45.01 73.30
CA PHE A 3 44.44 44.70 72.43
C PHE A 3 45.58 44.14 73.30
N CYS A 4 46.19 43.02 72.88
CA CYS A 4 47.52 42.69 73.34
C CYS A 4 48.52 43.33 72.35
N PRO A 5 49.47 44.18 72.80
CA PRO A 5 50.52 44.68 71.92
C PRO A 5 51.32 43.52 71.34
N THR A 6 51.84 43.68 70.11
CA THR A 6 52.92 42.83 69.62
C THR A 6 54.18 43.15 70.42
N GLU A 7 54.49 42.34 71.43
CA GLU A 7 55.81 42.38 72.08
C GLU A 7 56.89 42.19 71.01
N GLU A 8 57.73 43.21 70.82
CA GLU A 8 58.91 43.11 69.99
C GLU A 8 59.82 42.02 70.58
N LYS A 9 60.21 41.03 69.77
CA LYS A 9 60.99 39.90 70.26
C LYS A 9 62.43 40.32 70.57
N MET A 10 62.62 40.87 71.77
CA MET A 10 63.95 41.17 72.30
C MET A 10 64.73 39.87 72.51
N TYR A 11 65.62 39.59 71.56
CA TYR A 11 66.44 38.38 71.51
C TYR A 11 67.76 38.51 72.28
N GLY A 12 68.10 39.68 72.84
CA GLY A 12 69.26 39.93 73.71
C GLY A 12 68.87 40.58 75.03
N TYR A 13 69.78 40.62 76.01
CA TYR A 13 69.55 41.23 77.32
C TYR A 13 69.87 42.73 77.29
N GLU A 14 68.97 43.58 77.79
CA GLU A 14 69.26 45.00 77.97
C GLU A 14 70.37 45.23 79.02
N ASP A 15 71.28 46.15 78.72
CA ASP A 15 72.35 46.63 79.61
C ASP A 15 71.83 47.18 80.94
N SER A 16 70.66 47.83 80.91
CA SER A 16 69.90 48.34 82.05
C SER A 16 69.70 47.32 83.18
N ARG A 17 69.84 46.03 82.87
CA ARG A 17 69.62 44.92 83.81
C ARG A 17 70.87 44.46 84.53
N PHE A 18 72.08 44.76 84.06
CA PHE A 18 73.31 44.30 84.68
C PHE A 18 73.73 45.20 85.85
N GLU A 19 74.50 44.67 86.81
CA GLU A 19 75.01 45.44 87.96
C GLU A 19 76.00 46.54 87.55
N LYS A 20 76.68 46.32 86.42
CA LYS A 20 77.81 47.09 85.91
C LYS A 20 77.75 47.08 84.38
N ASP A 21 78.28 48.13 83.77
CA ASP A 21 78.39 48.27 82.32
C ASP A 21 79.08 47.04 81.71
N VAL A 22 78.51 46.52 80.63
CA VAL A 22 79.04 45.34 79.93
C VAL A 22 79.97 45.81 78.80
N ASP A 23 81.07 45.07 78.59
CA ASP A 23 82.02 45.36 77.51
C ASP A 23 81.36 45.24 76.12
N GLU A 24 81.60 46.21 75.23
CA GLU A 24 81.01 46.28 73.88
C GLU A 24 81.19 44.96 73.10
N ASN A 25 82.28 44.22 73.30
CA ASN A 25 82.56 42.94 72.66
C ASN A 25 81.57 41.81 73.03
N PHE A 26 80.73 42.00 74.05
CA PHE A 26 79.67 41.06 74.44
C PHE A 26 78.26 41.44 73.95
N HIS A 27 78.16 42.35 72.98
CA HIS A 27 76.89 42.76 72.38
C HIS A 27 76.63 42.06 71.04
N CYS A 28 75.36 41.90 70.68
CA CYS A 28 74.97 41.29 69.42
C CYS A 28 74.95 42.32 68.28
N SER A 29 75.69 42.08 67.20
CA SER A 29 75.73 43.03 66.07
C SER A 29 74.37 43.24 65.34
N ILE A 30 73.36 42.40 65.60
CA ILE A 30 72.01 42.51 65.00
C ILE A 30 71.02 43.31 65.88
N CYS A 31 71.08 43.18 67.21
CA CYS A 31 70.13 43.84 68.12
C CYS A 31 70.77 44.82 69.10
N HIS A 32 72.09 44.96 69.07
CA HIS A 32 72.93 45.84 69.89
C HIS A 32 72.85 45.66 71.42
N ASN A 33 71.97 44.78 71.91
CA ASN A 33 71.88 44.33 73.30
C ASN A 33 72.94 43.26 73.65
N VAL A 34 73.21 43.07 74.94
CA VAL A 34 74.09 42.02 75.49
C VAL A 34 73.63 40.62 75.06
N LEU A 35 74.59 39.79 74.67
CA LEU A 35 74.38 38.50 74.03
C LEU A 35 73.58 37.47 74.87
N LYS A 36 72.51 36.92 74.28
CA LYS A 36 71.75 35.77 74.81
C LYS A 36 71.98 34.51 73.96
N ASP A 37 72.47 33.44 74.62
CA ASP A 37 72.94 32.19 74.02
C ASP A 37 73.81 32.41 72.75
N PRO A 38 75.02 32.99 72.90
CA PRO A 38 75.77 33.52 71.77
C PRO A 38 76.24 32.47 70.74
N ARG A 39 76.26 32.88 69.48
CA ARG A 39 76.72 32.12 68.32
C ARG A 39 77.73 32.93 67.52
N THR A 40 78.77 32.27 67.00
CA THR A 40 79.73 32.89 66.06
C THR A 40 79.65 32.29 64.67
N CYS A 41 79.97 33.11 63.66
CA CYS A 41 80.23 32.63 62.29
C CYS A 41 81.49 31.75 62.23
N ARG A 42 81.70 31.06 61.11
CA ARG A 42 82.75 30.03 60.98
C ARG A 42 84.18 30.57 60.89
N ASN A 43 84.39 31.71 60.23
CA ASN A 43 85.73 32.17 59.87
C ASN A 43 86.15 33.48 60.54
N ASN A 44 85.23 34.45 60.69
CA ASN A 44 85.53 35.82 61.12
C ASN A 44 84.99 36.19 62.53
N GLU A 45 84.66 35.19 63.35
CA GLU A 45 84.25 35.27 64.77
C GLU A 45 83.08 36.21 65.17
N HIS A 46 82.50 37.00 64.25
CA HIS A 46 81.31 37.83 64.46
C HIS A 46 80.22 37.11 65.25
N ILE A 47 79.66 37.80 66.26
CA ILE A 47 78.95 37.20 67.38
C ILE A 47 77.51 37.73 67.53
N PHE A 48 76.57 36.81 67.71
CA PHE A 48 75.14 37.11 67.68
C PHE A 48 74.36 36.34 68.74
N CYS A 49 73.24 36.88 69.24
CA CYS A 49 72.27 36.08 69.99
C CYS A 49 71.70 34.98 69.08
N LEU A 50 71.49 33.76 69.60
CA LEU A 50 70.92 32.66 68.80
C LEU A 50 69.61 33.08 68.12
N GLY A 51 68.72 33.78 68.83
CA GLY A 51 67.45 34.26 68.29
C GLY A 51 67.63 35.20 67.09
N CYS A 52 68.45 36.25 67.25
CA CYS A 52 68.74 37.22 66.18
C CYS A 52 69.27 36.55 64.90
N ILE A 53 70.30 35.72 65.02
CA ILE A 53 70.90 35.11 63.84
C ILE A 53 69.99 34.03 63.25
N SER A 54 69.25 33.27 64.04
CA SER A 54 68.30 32.27 63.51
C SER A 54 67.12 32.94 62.78
N GLU A 55 66.67 34.11 63.21
CA GLU A 55 65.65 34.90 62.53
C GLU A 55 66.21 35.48 61.21
N HIS A 56 67.40 36.09 61.24
CA HIS A 56 68.06 36.62 60.03
C HIS A 56 68.32 35.52 58.99
N LEU A 57 68.83 34.35 59.41
CA LEU A 57 69.08 33.21 58.53
C LEU A 57 67.80 32.54 58.00
N ARG A 58 66.63 32.83 58.59
CA ARG A 58 65.31 32.37 58.13
C ARG A 58 64.63 33.36 57.19
N VAL A 59 64.74 34.66 57.46
CA VAL A 59 63.90 35.71 56.84
C VAL A 59 64.68 36.62 55.88
N ASN A 60 65.96 36.89 56.15
CA ASN A 60 66.72 37.94 55.47
C ASN A 60 67.75 37.39 54.46
N SER A 61 68.71 36.58 54.92
CA SER A 61 69.71 35.94 54.05
C SER A 61 70.38 34.74 54.74
N GLN A 62 70.79 33.73 53.98
CA GLN A 62 71.65 32.64 54.50
C GLN A 62 73.13 33.02 54.51
N THR A 63 73.42 34.24 54.99
CA THR A 63 74.77 34.78 55.10
C THR A 63 74.95 35.50 56.43
N CYS A 64 76.19 35.61 56.89
CA CYS A 64 76.55 36.42 58.06
C CYS A 64 76.26 37.91 57.78
N PRO A 65 75.53 38.64 58.64
CA PRO A 65 75.23 40.07 58.42
C PRO A 65 76.46 40.94 58.17
N GLU A 66 77.54 40.69 58.92
CA GLU A 66 78.78 41.48 58.88
C GLU A 66 79.67 41.11 57.68
N CYS A 67 80.25 39.89 57.68
CA CYS A 67 81.21 39.47 56.64
C CYS A 67 80.57 38.95 55.35
N LYS A 68 79.24 38.75 55.30
CA LYS A 68 78.47 38.27 54.13
C LYS A 68 78.88 36.87 53.60
N GLU A 69 79.68 36.13 54.35
CA GLU A 69 79.98 34.71 54.10
C GLU A 69 78.71 33.85 54.27
N ASP A 70 78.61 32.78 53.48
CA ASP A 70 77.54 31.78 53.59
C ASP A 70 77.47 31.18 55.01
N LEU A 71 76.28 31.17 55.58
CA LEU A 71 76.04 30.75 56.96
C LEU A 71 74.65 30.13 57.09
N SER A 72 74.57 28.90 57.59
CA SER A 72 73.30 28.23 57.94
C SER A 72 73.22 27.97 59.45
N VAL A 73 71.99 27.75 59.94
CA VAL A 73 71.73 27.50 61.38
C VAL A 73 72.58 26.32 61.90
N ASP A 74 72.74 25.26 61.11
CA ASP A 74 73.54 24.08 61.46
C ASP A 74 75.07 24.35 61.52
N THR A 75 75.53 25.41 60.87
CA THR A 75 76.96 25.81 60.87
C THR A 75 77.32 26.82 61.95
N LEU A 76 76.34 27.34 62.71
CA LEU A 76 76.57 28.28 63.81
C LEU A 76 77.30 27.61 64.97
N ARG A 77 78.45 28.16 65.37
CA ARG A 77 79.24 27.64 66.49
C ARG A 77 78.81 28.31 67.80
N LYS A 78 78.76 27.56 68.91
CA LYS A 78 78.55 28.16 70.24
C LYS A 78 79.77 28.98 70.66
N ALA A 79 79.56 30.24 71.06
CA ALA A 79 80.63 31.18 71.42
C ALA A 79 81.19 30.90 72.84
N ARG A 80 81.76 29.72 73.07
CA ARG A 80 82.06 29.18 74.43
C ARG A 80 82.81 30.15 75.36
N LEU A 81 83.77 30.92 74.84
CA LEU A 81 84.50 31.90 75.65
C LEU A 81 83.58 33.04 76.11
N ALA A 82 82.84 33.66 75.19
CA ALA A 82 81.85 34.68 75.52
C ALA A 82 80.77 34.15 76.47
N SER A 83 80.25 32.93 76.24
CA SER A 83 79.32 32.27 77.17
C SER A 83 79.89 32.19 78.60
N ASN A 84 81.15 31.75 78.76
CA ASN A 84 81.79 31.56 80.06
C ASN A 84 82.19 32.89 80.75
N CYS A 85 82.27 34.00 80.01
CA CYS A 85 82.43 35.35 80.55
C CYS A 85 81.08 35.92 80.99
N LEU A 86 80.08 35.87 80.10
CA LEU A 86 78.71 36.33 80.33
C LEU A 86 78.05 35.62 81.52
N SER A 87 78.27 34.31 81.69
CA SER A 87 77.61 33.49 82.72
C SER A 87 77.82 34.01 84.15
N LYS A 88 78.96 34.68 84.38
CA LYS A 88 79.41 35.23 85.67
C LYS A 88 78.98 36.67 85.92
N LEU A 89 78.38 37.33 84.92
CA LEU A 89 77.87 38.69 85.10
C LEU A 89 76.67 38.68 86.03
N LYS A 90 76.58 39.72 86.87
CA LYS A 90 75.45 39.96 87.77
C LYS A 90 74.33 40.68 87.02
N ILE A 91 73.14 40.09 87.02
CA ILE A 91 71.96 40.59 86.33
C ILE A 91 70.73 40.57 87.24
N ASN A 92 69.89 41.59 87.10
CA ASN A 92 68.57 41.67 87.73
C ASN A 92 67.60 40.67 87.08
N CYS A 93 66.70 40.11 87.88
CA CYS A 93 65.62 39.21 87.44
C CYS A 93 64.72 39.81 86.34
N ASP A 94 64.18 38.96 85.45
CA ASP A 94 63.17 39.33 84.43
C ASP A 94 61.92 40.01 85.03
N HIS A 95 61.72 39.91 86.34
CA HIS A 95 60.56 40.43 87.07
C HIS A 95 60.92 41.62 87.99
N ALA A 96 62.02 42.34 87.70
CA ALA A 96 62.41 43.54 88.44
C ALA A 96 61.30 44.61 88.45
N SER A 97 60.65 44.84 87.32
CA SER A 97 59.47 45.71 87.18
C SER A 97 58.25 45.30 88.00
N ARG A 98 58.22 44.06 88.52
CA ARG A 98 57.19 43.54 89.44
C ARG A 98 57.61 43.56 90.92
N GLY A 99 58.78 44.12 91.23
CA GLY A 99 59.31 44.24 92.60
C GLY A 99 60.42 43.26 92.97
N CYS A 100 60.98 42.50 92.02
CA CYS A 100 62.14 41.65 92.30
C CYS A 100 63.44 42.47 92.36
N VAL A 101 64.13 42.43 93.50
CA VAL A 101 65.43 43.10 93.70
C VAL A 101 66.61 42.11 93.78
N GLU A 102 66.40 40.87 93.32
CA GLU A 102 67.41 39.81 93.38
C GLU A 102 68.41 39.93 92.22
N LEU A 103 69.70 39.95 92.56
CA LEU A 103 70.81 40.15 91.64
C LEU A 103 71.61 38.86 91.48
N THR A 104 71.24 38.06 90.47
CA THR A 104 71.76 36.70 90.27
C THR A 104 72.93 36.67 89.28
N CYS A 105 73.72 35.59 89.28
CA CYS A 105 74.63 35.30 88.17
C CYS A 105 73.78 34.90 86.94
N LEU A 106 74.24 35.23 85.73
CA LEU A 106 73.49 34.97 84.49
C LEU A 106 73.25 33.46 84.25
N GLU A 107 74.16 32.58 84.68
CA GLU A 107 73.97 31.12 84.66
C GLU A 107 72.80 30.62 85.53
N ASP A 108 72.51 31.30 86.64
CA ASP A 108 71.42 30.96 87.54
C ASP A 108 70.09 31.67 87.19
N LEU A 109 70.08 32.57 86.19
CA LEU A 109 68.94 33.44 85.91
C LEU A 109 67.65 32.66 85.58
N GLU A 110 67.71 31.64 84.74
CA GLU A 110 66.52 30.84 84.38
C GLU A 110 65.97 30.09 85.61
N THR A 111 66.86 29.54 86.44
CA THR A 111 66.54 28.87 87.69
C THR A 111 65.91 29.83 88.70
N HIS A 112 66.41 31.06 88.79
CA HIS A 112 65.81 32.11 89.61
C HIS A 112 64.42 32.52 89.08
N VAL A 113 64.30 32.87 87.80
CA VAL A 113 63.06 33.39 87.20
C VAL A 113 61.90 32.39 87.34
N ALA A 114 62.14 31.10 87.07
CA ALA A 114 61.14 30.04 87.27
C ALA A 114 60.62 29.95 88.72
N ASN A 115 61.48 30.25 89.70
CA ASN A 115 61.16 30.17 91.12
C ASN A 115 60.74 31.51 91.75
N CYS A 116 60.98 32.64 91.08
CA CYS A 116 60.82 33.99 91.61
C CYS A 116 59.42 34.26 92.18
N GLY A 117 59.36 34.79 93.40
CA GLY A 117 58.12 35.16 94.07
C GLY A 117 57.32 36.27 93.38
N TYR A 118 57.97 37.06 92.53
CA TYR A 118 57.35 38.15 91.75
C TYR A 118 56.93 37.73 90.33
N ALA A 119 57.15 36.46 89.96
CA ALA A 119 56.70 35.94 88.67
C ALA A 119 55.17 36.11 88.52
N PRO A 120 54.71 36.55 87.33
CA PRO A 120 53.29 36.74 87.07
C PRO A 120 52.56 35.39 87.07
N VAL A 121 51.52 35.28 87.88
CA VAL A 121 50.59 34.14 87.89
C VAL A 121 49.15 34.62 87.82
N LEU A 122 48.29 33.84 87.17
CA LEU A 122 46.85 34.07 87.20
C LEU A 122 46.26 33.62 88.53
N CYS A 123 45.26 34.35 89.02
CA CYS A 123 44.38 33.90 90.10
C CYS A 123 43.63 32.62 89.71
N SER A 124 43.56 31.63 90.60
CA SER A 124 42.86 30.34 90.38
C SER A 124 41.34 30.43 90.44
N ASN A 125 40.78 31.51 91.00
CA ASN A 125 39.34 31.71 91.03
C ASN A 125 38.84 32.00 89.61
N ALA A 126 37.90 31.19 89.14
CA ALA A 126 37.30 31.33 87.82
C ALA A 126 36.78 32.76 87.60
N GLU A 127 36.92 33.25 86.36
CA GLU A 127 36.57 34.59 85.91
C GLU A 127 37.34 35.77 86.55
N CYS A 128 38.20 35.56 87.56
CA CYS A 128 39.01 36.64 88.13
C CYS A 128 39.99 37.26 87.11
N GLY A 129 40.70 36.43 86.35
CA GLY A 129 41.62 36.85 85.28
C GLY A 129 42.85 37.69 85.70
N MET A 130 42.95 38.15 86.95
CA MET A 130 44.02 39.04 87.41
C MET A 130 45.40 38.35 87.44
N VAL A 131 46.42 39.06 86.93
CA VAL A 131 47.83 38.65 86.94
C VAL A 131 48.55 39.25 88.15
N ILE A 132 48.75 38.42 89.17
CA ILE A 132 49.30 38.77 90.49
C ILE A 132 50.69 38.14 90.67
N ASN A 133 51.41 38.54 91.71
CA ASN A 133 52.72 37.94 92.00
C ASN A 133 52.54 36.55 92.61
N LYS A 134 53.40 35.60 92.20
CA LYS A 134 53.43 34.20 92.70
C LYS A 134 53.39 34.10 94.24
N ARG A 135 54.01 35.04 94.95
CA ARG A 135 54.05 35.13 96.42
C ARG A 135 52.76 35.62 97.09
N GLU A 136 51.94 36.40 96.38
CA GLU A 136 50.69 36.99 96.90
C GLU A 136 49.46 36.12 96.57
N ARG A 137 49.61 35.16 95.64
CA ARG A 137 48.53 34.37 95.06
C ARG A 137 47.51 33.84 96.07
N VAL A 138 47.96 33.15 97.12
CA VAL A 138 47.08 32.54 98.12
C VAL A 138 46.26 33.61 98.87
N HIS A 139 46.88 34.70 99.29
CA HIS A 139 46.21 35.79 100.02
C HIS A 139 45.19 36.52 99.14
N HIS A 140 45.52 36.74 97.87
CA HIS A 140 44.55 37.25 96.90
C HIS A 140 43.38 36.28 96.74
N GLU A 141 43.65 34.99 96.51
CA GLU A 141 42.63 33.97 96.25
C GLU A 141 41.62 33.78 97.40
N THR A 142 42.05 33.96 98.67
CA THR A 142 41.17 33.81 99.85
C THR A 142 40.54 35.11 100.35
N GLU A 143 41.30 36.21 100.48
CA GLU A 143 40.82 37.42 101.16
C GLU A 143 40.35 38.53 100.22
N ILE A 144 41.06 38.73 99.10
CA ILE A 144 40.91 39.94 98.25
C ILE A 144 40.02 39.68 97.04
N CYS A 145 40.13 38.50 96.43
CA CYS A 145 39.45 38.17 95.18
C CYS A 145 37.92 38.29 95.33
N GLN A 146 37.29 39.06 94.43
CA GLN A 146 35.83 39.23 94.41
C GLN A 146 35.11 37.96 93.93
N TYR A 147 35.81 37.10 93.18
CA TYR A 147 35.33 35.81 92.66
C TYR A 147 35.64 34.63 93.61
N ARG A 148 36.00 34.90 94.88
CA ARG A 148 36.23 33.85 95.88
C ARG A 148 34.93 33.11 96.21
N LYS A 149 35.03 31.81 96.48
CA LYS A 149 33.86 30.97 96.80
C LYS A 149 33.42 31.15 98.25
N MET A 150 32.41 31.99 98.47
CA MET A 150 31.64 32.06 99.72
C MET A 150 30.70 30.84 99.84
N LYS A 151 30.38 30.40 101.06
CA LYS A 151 29.33 29.38 101.28
C LYS A 151 27.95 30.01 101.06
N CYS A 152 27.25 29.56 100.02
CA CYS A 152 25.87 29.96 99.71
C CYS A 152 24.85 29.04 100.43
N HIS A 153 23.64 29.56 100.69
CA HIS A 153 22.57 28.82 101.38
C HIS A 153 21.60 28.09 100.42
N ASP A 154 21.61 28.41 99.12
CA ASP A 154 20.73 27.84 98.09
C ASP A 154 21.53 27.37 96.86
N CYS A 155 22.02 26.13 96.89
CA CYS A 155 22.84 25.54 95.82
C CYS A 155 22.06 24.61 94.86
N ARG A 156 20.74 24.53 94.98
CA ARG A 156 19.94 23.46 94.35
C ARG A 156 19.64 23.71 92.87
N GLN A 157 19.08 24.87 92.52
CA GLN A 157 18.61 25.18 91.16
C GLN A 157 19.70 24.98 90.08
N ILE A 158 20.90 25.50 90.33
CA ILE A 158 22.02 25.45 89.38
C ILE A 158 22.45 24.00 89.06
N GLN A 159 22.27 23.05 89.99
CA GLN A 159 22.54 21.63 89.71
C GLN A 159 21.45 21.01 88.83
N GLU A 160 20.19 21.40 89.02
CA GLU A 160 19.04 20.93 88.24
C GLU A 160 19.10 21.50 86.81
N ASP A 161 19.50 22.77 86.62
CA ASP A 161 19.70 23.41 85.31
C ASP A 161 20.85 22.77 84.50
N VAL A 162 22.00 22.53 85.14
CA VAL A 162 23.16 21.86 84.49
C VAL A 162 22.86 20.39 84.19
N GLY A 163 22.02 19.73 84.99
CA GLY A 163 21.48 18.41 84.70
C GLY A 163 20.64 18.40 83.42
N THR A 164 19.70 19.35 83.32
CA THR A 164 18.83 19.55 82.15
C THR A 164 19.64 19.77 80.87
N LEU A 165 20.60 20.70 80.87
CA LEU A 165 21.43 21.02 79.70
C LEU A 165 22.26 19.82 79.21
N LYS A 166 22.78 18.99 80.13
CA LYS A 166 23.47 17.73 79.77
C LYS A 166 22.51 16.72 79.14
N GLY A 167 21.30 16.60 79.65
CA GLY A 167 20.24 15.78 79.03
C GLY A 167 19.95 16.22 77.59
N SER A 168 19.75 17.52 77.37
CA SER A 168 19.51 18.06 76.02
C SER A 168 20.68 17.87 75.05
N SER A 169 21.93 17.94 75.52
CA SER A 169 23.10 17.63 74.68
C SER A 169 23.08 16.18 74.19
N ILE A 170 22.89 15.23 75.11
CA ILE A 170 22.84 13.79 74.79
C ILE A 170 21.67 13.47 73.85
N GLU A 171 20.52 14.14 74.02
CA GLU A 171 19.38 14.01 73.12
C GLU A 171 19.66 14.56 71.71
N LEU A 172 20.40 15.66 71.59
CA LEU A 172 20.83 16.23 70.31
C LEU A 172 21.87 15.34 69.62
N ASP A 173 22.87 14.85 70.34
CA ASP A 173 23.88 13.94 69.80
C ASP A 173 23.23 12.66 69.24
N GLY A 174 22.29 12.07 69.99
CA GLY A 174 21.52 10.91 69.52
C GLY A 174 20.66 11.18 68.28
N LYS A 175 20.09 12.39 68.14
CA LYS A 175 19.38 12.81 66.92
C LYS A 175 20.32 12.99 65.74
N VAL A 176 21.53 13.52 65.96
CA VAL A 176 22.56 13.66 64.92
C VAL A 176 23.07 12.30 64.46
N GLU A 177 23.28 11.34 65.36
CA GLU A 177 23.63 9.95 64.98
C GLU A 177 22.51 9.28 64.17
N ALA A 178 21.25 9.44 64.59
CA ALA A 178 20.09 8.90 63.88
C ALA A 178 19.99 9.47 62.45
N ALA A 179 20.07 10.79 62.30
CA ALA A 179 20.03 11.46 61.00
C ALA A 179 21.21 11.06 60.09
N ASN A 180 22.42 10.92 60.66
CA ASN A 180 23.58 10.43 59.90
C ASN A 180 23.42 8.97 59.44
N LYS A 181 22.76 8.12 60.24
CA LYS A 181 22.47 6.72 59.90
C LYS A 181 21.41 6.62 58.79
N GLU A 182 20.37 7.45 58.86
CA GLU A 182 19.33 7.56 57.82
C GLU A 182 19.92 8.09 56.50
N MET A 183 20.70 9.18 56.56
CA MET A 183 21.38 9.73 55.38
C MET A 183 22.29 8.72 54.69
N LYS A 184 23.07 7.92 55.45
CA LYS A 184 23.89 6.83 54.91
C LYS A 184 23.05 5.74 54.23
N LYS A 185 21.86 5.42 54.76
CA LYS A 185 20.93 4.48 54.13
C LYS A 185 20.41 5.03 52.79
N THR A 186 19.93 6.27 52.77
CA THR A 186 19.43 6.91 51.53
C THR A 186 20.53 7.04 50.46
N VAL A 187 21.77 7.37 50.83
CA VAL A 187 22.91 7.39 49.90
C VAL A 187 23.18 5.99 49.32
N GLY A 188 23.11 4.94 50.15
CA GLY A 188 23.20 3.54 49.68
C GLY A 188 22.10 3.17 48.68
N GLU A 189 20.85 3.53 48.97
CA GLU A 189 19.69 3.28 48.10
C GLU A 189 19.80 4.03 46.76
N LEU A 190 20.30 5.27 46.78
CA LEU A 190 20.54 6.07 45.56
C LEU A 190 21.71 5.53 44.73
N THR A 191 22.82 5.10 45.34
CA THR A 191 23.96 4.52 44.59
C THR A 191 23.60 3.18 43.94
N GLY A 192 22.81 2.33 44.60
CA GLY A 192 22.25 1.12 44.00
C GLY A 192 21.33 1.43 42.81
N SER A 193 20.42 2.40 42.99
CA SER A 193 19.51 2.85 41.93
C SER A 193 20.25 3.42 40.71
N LEU A 194 21.36 4.13 40.93
CA LEU A 194 22.21 4.67 39.87
C LEU A 194 22.91 3.56 39.07
N GLY A 195 23.47 2.55 39.75
CA GLY A 195 24.09 1.39 39.08
C GLY A 195 23.09 0.57 38.25
N GLU A 196 21.85 0.43 38.74
CA GLU A 196 20.77 -0.16 37.96
C GLU A 196 20.43 0.63 36.68
N LEU A 197 20.44 1.96 36.75
CA LEU A 197 20.17 2.82 35.58
C LEU A 197 21.31 2.76 34.56
N ASP A 198 22.56 2.77 35.02
CA ASP A 198 23.75 2.68 34.16
C ASP A 198 23.76 1.37 33.36
N GLY A 199 23.54 0.23 34.02
CA GLY A 199 23.42 -1.08 33.35
C GLY A 199 22.26 -1.16 32.35
N LYS A 200 21.14 -0.47 32.60
CA LYS A 200 20.02 -0.35 31.65
C LYS A 200 20.38 0.52 30.44
N VAL A 201 21.16 1.58 30.64
CA VAL A 201 21.69 2.45 29.56
C VAL A 201 22.70 1.69 28.70
N GLU A 202 23.64 0.93 29.29
CA GLU A 202 24.57 0.08 28.54
C GLU A 202 23.84 -0.95 27.68
N ALA A 203 22.84 -1.64 28.24
CA ALA A 203 22.04 -2.63 27.52
C ALA A 203 21.31 -2.01 26.32
N ALA A 204 20.62 -0.89 26.52
CA ALA A 204 19.91 -0.17 25.44
C ALA A 204 20.87 0.35 24.36
N ASN A 205 22.07 0.85 24.73
CA ASN A 205 23.10 1.30 23.80
C ASN A 205 23.66 0.13 22.96
N LYS A 206 23.82 -1.06 23.56
CA LYS A 206 24.23 -2.29 22.88
C LYS A 206 23.17 -2.79 21.88
N GLU A 207 21.90 -2.75 22.26
CA GLU A 207 20.78 -3.11 21.37
C GLU A 207 20.63 -2.11 20.21
N MET A 208 20.74 -0.81 20.48
CA MET A 208 20.72 0.25 19.46
C MET A 208 21.86 0.10 18.43
N LYS A 209 23.07 -0.27 18.89
CA LYS A 209 24.19 -0.57 17.98
C LYS A 209 23.92 -1.80 17.10
N LYS A 210 23.24 -2.82 17.62
CA LYS A 210 22.83 -4.01 16.84
C LYS A 210 21.82 -3.64 15.76
N THR A 211 20.74 -2.95 16.11
CA THR A 211 19.69 -2.58 15.13
C THR A 211 20.20 -1.60 14.08
N VAL A 212 21.07 -0.66 14.43
CA VAL A 212 21.76 0.21 13.45
C VAL A 212 22.67 -0.59 12.50
N GLY A 213 23.29 -1.68 12.97
CA GLY A 213 24.06 -2.59 12.12
C GLY A 213 23.17 -3.37 11.14
N GLU A 214 22.06 -3.91 11.63
CA GLU A 214 21.07 -4.64 10.83
C GLU A 214 20.45 -3.76 9.74
N LEU A 215 20.03 -2.53 10.09
CA LEU A 215 19.49 -1.55 9.14
C LEU A 215 20.50 -1.15 8.05
N LYS A 216 21.80 -1.02 8.38
CA LYS A 216 22.85 -0.77 7.38
C LYS A 216 23.02 -1.94 6.40
N GLY A 217 22.90 -3.18 6.89
CA GLY A 217 22.88 -4.38 6.05
C GLY A 217 21.72 -4.37 5.05
N SER A 218 20.50 -4.17 5.55
CA SER A 218 19.29 -4.10 4.70
C SER A 218 19.33 -2.94 3.70
N LEU A 219 19.90 -1.78 4.08
CA LEU A 219 20.07 -0.64 3.17
C LEU A 219 21.02 -0.99 2.01
N SER A 220 22.16 -1.63 2.29
CA SER A 220 23.09 -2.09 1.26
C SER A 220 22.48 -3.14 0.32
N GLU A 221 21.63 -4.04 0.85
CA GLU A 221 20.93 -5.03 0.04
C GLU A 221 19.86 -4.39 -0.87
N LEU A 222 19.17 -3.35 -0.39
CA LEU A 222 18.22 -2.58 -1.18
C LEU A 222 18.89 -1.78 -2.30
N ASP A 223 20.04 -1.15 -2.02
CA ASP A 223 20.79 -0.36 -3.00
C ASP A 223 21.24 -1.24 -4.20
N GLY A 224 21.84 -2.41 -3.92
CA GLY A 224 22.21 -3.38 -4.97
C GLY A 224 21.01 -3.93 -5.76
N LYS A 225 19.83 -4.06 -5.14
CA LYS A 225 18.58 -4.41 -5.84
C LYS A 225 18.09 -3.28 -6.75
N VAL A 226 18.22 -2.02 -6.33
CA VAL A 226 17.88 -0.84 -7.14
C VAL A 226 18.82 -0.71 -8.34
N GLU A 227 20.13 -0.90 -8.17
CA GLU A 227 21.08 -0.93 -9.29
C GLU A 227 20.75 -2.04 -10.31
N ALA A 228 20.48 -3.26 -9.83
CA ALA A 228 20.11 -4.39 -10.68
C ALA A 228 18.81 -4.12 -11.46
N ALA A 229 17.77 -3.61 -10.80
CA ALA A 229 16.51 -3.25 -11.45
C ALA A 229 16.69 -2.14 -12.49
N ASN A 230 17.49 -1.11 -12.19
CA ASN A 230 17.81 -0.02 -13.12
C ASN A 230 18.59 -0.54 -14.35
N LYS A 231 19.49 -1.51 -14.16
CA LYS A 231 20.25 -2.16 -15.24
C LYS A 231 19.34 -2.97 -16.18
N GLU A 232 18.40 -3.73 -15.66
CA GLU A 232 17.42 -4.45 -16.50
C GLU A 232 16.42 -3.49 -17.17
N MET A 233 15.98 -2.44 -16.49
CA MET A 233 15.12 -1.39 -17.07
C MET A 233 15.78 -0.69 -18.25
N LYS A 234 17.09 -0.41 -18.19
CA LYS A 234 17.85 0.15 -19.33
C LYS A 234 17.89 -0.82 -20.52
N LYS A 235 18.00 -2.13 -20.30
CA LYS A 235 17.91 -3.14 -21.38
C LYS A 235 16.52 -3.20 -22.00
N THR A 236 15.45 -3.16 -21.21
CA THR A 236 14.08 -3.24 -21.75
C THR A 236 13.73 -1.99 -22.55
N VAL A 237 14.13 -0.79 -22.09
CA VAL A 237 14.01 0.46 -22.86
C VAL A 237 14.77 0.38 -24.19
N ALA A 238 16.02 -0.07 -24.19
CA ALA A 238 16.80 -0.23 -25.42
C ALA A 238 16.17 -1.25 -26.41
N LYS A 239 15.58 -2.34 -25.90
CA LYS A 239 14.84 -3.30 -26.72
C LYS A 239 13.57 -2.70 -27.31
N LEU A 240 12.82 -1.92 -26.53
CA LEU A 240 11.59 -1.26 -26.98
C LEU A 240 11.87 -0.21 -28.07
N ASP A 241 12.93 0.60 -27.91
CA ASP A 241 13.38 1.56 -28.92
C ASP A 241 13.73 0.86 -30.26
N GLY A 242 14.43 -0.28 -30.21
CA GLY A 242 14.71 -1.10 -31.39
C GLY A 242 13.44 -1.63 -32.08
N SER A 243 12.48 -2.17 -31.32
CA SER A 243 11.20 -2.63 -31.87
C SER A 243 10.32 -1.49 -32.38
N LEU A 244 10.42 -0.29 -31.81
CA LEU A 244 9.67 0.88 -32.27
C LEU A 244 10.17 1.36 -33.63
N LYS A 245 11.49 1.39 -33.83
CA LYS A 245 12.13 1.65 -35.14
C LYS A 245 11.79 0.60 -36.19
N GLU A 246 11.69 -0.67 -35.81
CA GLU A 246 11.25 -1.75 -36.71
C GLU A 246 9.77 -1.61 -37.12
N LEU A 247 8.91 -1.14 -36.21
CA LEU A 247 7.50 -0.86 -36.50
C LEU A 247 7.34 0.37 -37.40
N ASP A 248 8.10 1.44 -37.16
CA ASP A 248 8.05 2.68 -37.94
C ASP A 248 8.38 2.42 -39.42
N GLY A 249 9.49 1.73 -39.70
CA GLY A 249 9.85 1.33 -41.08
C GLY A 249 8.84 0.39 -41.75
N LYS A 250 8.11 -0.43 -40.97
CA LYS A 250 6.99 -1.25 -41.49
C LYS A 250 5.76 -0.39 -41.82
N VAL A 251 5.47 0.63 -41.02
CA VAL A 251 4.39 1.58 -41.27
C VAL A 251 4.68 2.42 -42.52
N GLU A 252 5.91 2.91 -42.70
CA GLU A 252 6.32 3.59 -43.94
C GLU A 252 6.16 2.69 -45.18
N ALA A 253 6.64 1.44 -45.10
CA ALA A 253 6.54 0.48 -46.20
C ALA A 253 5.07 0.16 -46.56
N ALA A 254 4.22 -0.06 -45.55
CA ALA A 254 2.79 -0.30 -45.74
C ALA A 254 2.08 0.92 -46.34
N ASN A 255 2.38 2.13 -45.88
CA ASN A 255 1.84 3.38 -46.41
C ASN A 255 2.26 3.60 -47.88
N LYS A 256 3.49 3.23 -48.25
CA LYS A 256 4.00 3.30 -49.62
C LYS A 256 3.26 2.36 -50.58
N GLU A 257 3.04 1.10 -50.21
CA GLU A 257 2.23 0.18 -51.03
C GLU A 257 0.74 0.55 -51.03
N MET A 258 0.21 1.11 -49.93
CA MET A 258 -1.18 1.60 -49.87
C MET A 258 -1.42 2.79 -50.82
N LYS A 259 -0.50 3.77 -50.91
CA LYS A 259 -0.59 4.84 -51.92
C LYS A 259 -0.57 4.31 -53.36
N LYS A 260 0.17 3.22 -53.59
CA LYS A 260 0.30 2.55 -54.89
C LYS A 260 -0.91 1.67 -55.25
N THR A 261 -1.68 1.16 -54.28
CA THR A 261 -2.99 0.54 -54.55
C THR A 261 -4.09 1.57 -54.74
N VAL A 262 -4.10 2.66 -53.97
CA VAL A 262 -5.03 3.79 -54.19
C VAL A 262 -4.88 4.36 -55.61
N GLY A 263 -3.67 4.73 -56.04
CA GLY A 263 -3.46 5.24 -57.41
C GLY A 263 -3.79 4.26 -58.55
N LYS A 264 -3.87 2.94 -58.27
CA LYS A 264 -4.41 1.96 -59.22
C LYS A 264 -5.94 1.97 -59.24
N LEU A 265 -6.57 2.05 -58.07
CA LEU A 265 -8.03 2.12 -57.94
C LEU A 265 -8.56 3.40 -58.60
N ASP A 266 -7.89 4.54 -58.40
CA ASP A 266 -8.22 5.81 -59.07
C ASP A 266 -8.17 5.65 -60.60
N GLY A 267 -7.13 4.98 -61.12
CA GLY A 267 -7.02 4.66 -62.55
C GLY A 267 -8.17 3.81 -63.08
N SER A 268 -8.54 2.74 -62.37
CA SER A 268 -9.68 1.89 -62.73
C SER A 268 -11.04 2.57 -62.56
N LEU A 269 -11.17 3.53 -61.63
CA LEU A 269 -12.39 4.31 -61.43
C LEU A 269 -12.62 5.24 -62.63
N ASN A 270 -11.60 5.96 -63.07
CA ASN A 270 -11.65 6.80 -64.28
C ASN A 270 -11.99 5.98 -65.54
N GLU A 271 -11.51 4.74 -65.65
CA GLU A 271 -11.86 3.84 -66.76
C GLU A 271 -13.32 3.38 -66.70
N LEU A 272 -13.87 3.18 -65.49
CA LEU A 272 -15.28 2.84 -65.28
C LEU A 272 -16.20 4.02 -65.60
N ASP A 273 -15.88 5.24 -65.15
CA ASP A 273 -16.67 6.44 -65.46
C ASP A 273 -16.76 6.69 -66.98
N GLY A 274 -15.65 6.53 -67.70
CA GLY A 274 -15.63 6.60 -69.15
C GLY A 274 -16.53 5.55 -69.83
N LYS A 275 -16.63 4.34 -69.26
CA LYS A 275 -17.55 3.29 -69.73
C LYS A 275 -19.01 3.59 -69.38
N VAL A 276 -19.27 4.18 -68.21
CA VAL A 276 -20.62 4.58 -67.77
C VAL A 276 -21.19 5.65 -68.71
N GLU A 277 -20.42 6.70 -69.05
CA GLU A 277 -20.88 7.70 -70.02
C GLU A 277 -21.05 7.12 -71.43
N ALA A 278 -20.22 6.16 -71.88
CA ALA A 278 -20.42 5.46 -73.15
C ALA A 278 -21.72 4.63 -73.18
N VAL A 279 -22.03 3.91 -72.10
CA VAL A 279 -23.29 3.18 -71.93
C VAL A 279 -24.49 4.13 -71.89
N LYS A 280 -24.37 5.26 -71.20
CA LYS A 280 -25.43 6.28 -71.06
C LYS A 280 -25.77 6.94 -72.40
N ASN A 281 -24.76 7.34 -73.18
CA ASN A 281 -24.95 7.81 -74.56
C ASN A 281 -25.65 6.75 -75.44
N SER A 282 -25.24 5.48 -75.32
CA SER A 282 -25.87 4.37 -76.05
C SER A 282 -27.33 4.16 -75.62
N GLN A 283 -27.63 4.32 -74.32
CA GLN A 283 -28.98 4.22 -73.77
C GLN A 283 -29.90 5.33 -74.30
N ASP A 284 -29.40 6.56 -74.40
CA ASP A 284 -30.17 7.69 -74.94
C ASP A 284 -30.40 7.57 -76.45
N GLN A 285 -29.45 6.99 -77.19
CA GLN A 285 -29.65 6.63 -78.60
C GLN A 285 -30.75 5.56 -78.76
N MET A 286 -30.72 4.48 -77.96
CA MET A 286 -31.80 3.47 -77.96
C MET A 286 -33.18 4.06 -77.59
N LYS A 287 -33.25 5.05 -76.67
CA LYS A 287 -34.52 5.74 -76.34
C LYS A 287 -35.10 6.48 -77.56
N GLN A 288 -34.26 7.10 -78.39
CA GLN A 288 -34.71 7.79 -79.60
C GLN A 288 -35.23 6.79 -80.65
N GLU A 289 -34.52 5.68 -80.86
CA GLU A 289 -34.97 4.60 -81.74
C GLU A 289 -36.28 3.97 -81.24
N GLN A 290 -36.39 3.70 -79.94
CA GLN A 290 -37.62 3.20 -79.32
C GLN A 290 -38.79 4.17 -79.55
N GLN A 291 -38.62 5.48 -79.39
CA GLN A 291 -39.66 6.47 -79.70
C GLN A 291 -40.05 6.49 -81.19
N LYS A 292 -39.12 6.23 -82.11
CA LYS A 292 -39.43 6.12 -83.55
C LYS A 292 -40.27 4.88 -83.84
N VAL A 293 -39.86 3.72 -83.34
CA VAL A 293 -40.63 2.47 -83.46
C VAL A 293 -42.01 2.60 -82.79
N GLN A 294 -42.10 3.31 -81.66
CA GLN A 294 -43.38 3.59 -80.99
C GLN A 294 -44.36 4.35 -81.91
N LYS A 295 -43.89 5.29 -82.74
CA LYS A 295 -44.73 6.00 -83.72
C LYS A 295 -45.16 5.09 -84.87
N GLU A 296 -44.23 4.33 -85.43
CA GLU A 296 -44.50 3.37 -86.53
C GLU A 296 -45.56 2.33 -86.10
N VAL A 297 -45.48 1.84 -84.86
CA VAL A 297 -46.50 0.95 -84.27
C VAL A 297 -47.88 1.62 -84.12
N GLU A 298 -47.95 2.92 -83.79
CA GLU A 298 -49.23 3.65 -83.74
C GLU A 298 -49.80 4.00 -85.13
N GLU A 299 -48.97 4.04 -86.18
CA GLU A 299 -49.46 4.11 -87.56
C GLU A 299 -50.01 2.77 -88.04
N VAL A 300 -49.27 1.67 -87.86
CA VAL A 300 -49.74 0.30 -88.18
C VAL A 300 -51.02 -0.04 -87.41
N LYS A 301 -51.19 0.43 -86.17
CA LYS A 301 -52.46 0.29 -85.43
C LYS A 301 -53.65 0.97 -86.13
N LYS A 302 -53.47 2.14 -86.74
CA LYS A 302 -54.54 2.83 -87.47
C LYS A 302 -54.93 2.05 -88.73
N GLU A 303 -53.94 1.58 -89.48
CA GLU A 303 -54.15 0.72 -90.66
C GLU A 303 -54.93 -0.55 -90.26
N VAL A 304 -54.54 -1.21 -89.16
CA VAL A 304 -55.26 -2.37 -88.61
C VAL A 304 -56.70 -2.04 -88.20
N GLU A 305 -56.98 -0.86 -87.67
CA GLU A 305 -58.36 -0.41 -87.39
C GLU A 305 -59.17 -0.06 -88.65
N GLU A 306 -58.53 0.32 -89.76
CA GLU A 306 -59.22 0.44 -91.06
C GLU A 306 -59.52 -0.93 -91.66
N VAL A 307 -58.53 -1.84 -91.69
CA VAL A 307 -58.72 -3.23 -92.13
C VAL A 307 -59.81 -3.93 -91.28
N LYS A 308 -59.92 -3.64 -89.98
CA LYS A 308 -61.04 -4.13 -89.15
C LYS A 308 -62.41 -3.61 -89.60
N LYS A 309 -62.53 -2.35 -90.08
CA LYS A 309 -63.78 -1.82 -90.65
C LYS A 309 -64.13 -2.52 -91.95
N GLU A 310 -63.15 -2.74 -92.82
CA GLU A 310 -63.34 -3.49 -94.08
C GLU A 310 -63.77 -4.93 -93.80
N VAL A 311 -63.05 -5.64 -92.92
CA VAL A 311 -63.40 -6.99 -92.47
C VAL A 311 -64.79 -7.04 -91.82
N LYS A 312 -65.25 -5.97 -91.13
CA LYS A 312 -66.63 -5.86 -90.65
C LYS A 312 -67.64 -5.76 -91.80
N GLY A 313 -67.37 -4.94 -92.83
CA GLY A 313 -68.21 -4.86 -94.04
C GLY A 313 -68.25 -6.17 -94.83
N VAL A 314 -67.11 -6.89 -94.92
CA VAL A 314 -67.04 -8.25 -95.48
C VAL A 314 -67.85 -9.22 -94.62
N LYS A 315 -67.77 -9.14 -93.28
CA LYS A 315 -68.53 -10.00 -92.36
C LYS A 315 -70.04 -9.73 -92.43
N GLU A 316 -70.46 -8.48 -92.62
CA GLU A 316 -71.85 -8.11 -92.88
C GLU A 316 -72.33 -8.65 -94.24
N SER A 317 -71.47 -8.60 -95.27
CA SER A 317 -71.74 -9.20 -96.59
C SER A 317 -71.85 -10.73 -96.52
N VAL A 318 -70.95 -11.40 -95.79
CA VAL A 318 -71.00 -12.84 -95.48
C VAL A 318 -72.23 -13.18 -94.65
N SER A 319 -72.72 -12.28 -93.78
CA SER A 319 -73.99 -12.50 -93.06
C SER A 319 -75.21 -12.49 -93.97
N LYS A 320 -75.12 -11.80 -95.12
CA LYS A 320 -76.14 -11.80 -96.17
C LYS A 320 -76.08 -13.12 -96.95
N VAL A 321 -74.90 -13.50 -97.43
CA VAL A 321 -74.66 -14.81 -98.08
C VAL A 321 -75.03 -15.97 -97.16
N ASN A 322 -74.80 -15.87 -95.85
CA ASN A 322 -75.25 -16.90 -94.90
C ASN A 322 -76.77 -16.99 -94.80
N LYS A 323 -77.54 -15.90 -94.95
CA LYS A 323 -79.01 -15.97 -95.01
C LYS A 323 -79.48 -16.64 -96.30
N ASP A 324 -78.82 -16.34 -97.42
CA ASP A 324 -79.10 -16.99 -98.71
C ASP A 324 -78.77 -18.50 -98.63
N VAL A 325 -77.64 -18.85 -98.02
CA VAL A 325 -77.23 -20.24 -97.72
C VAL A 325 -78.14 -20.90 -96.69
N ASP A 326 -78.67 -20.19 -95.70
CA ASP A 326 -79.64 -20.71 -94.74
C ASP A 326 -81.01 -20.96 -95.40
N GLN A 327 -81.36 -20.18 -96.42
CA GLN A 327 -82.52 -20.43 -97.28
C GLN A 327 -82.33 -21.72 -98.11
N VAL A 328 -81.12 -21.96 -98.63
CA VAL A 328 -80.72 -23.24 -99.28
C VAL A 328 -80.67 -24.40 -98.27
N LYS A 329 -80.20 -24.17 -97.03
CA LYS A 329 -80.28 -25.15 -95.95
C LYS A 329 -81.73 -25.49 -95.62
N MET A 330 -82.65 -24.53 -95.60
CA MET A 330 -84.07 -24.82 -95.32
C MET A 330 -84.67 -25.78 -96.36
N MET A 331 -84.28 -25.67 -97.63
CA MET A 331 -84.63 -26.65 -98.67
C MET A 331 -83.91 -28.00 -98.45
N THR A 332 -82.71 -27.99 -97.89
CA THR A 332 -81.90 -29.20 -97.61
C THR A 332 -82.35 -29.93 -96.32
N SER A 333 -82.90 -29.20 -95.34
CA SER A 333 -83.39 -29.73 -94.06
C SER A 333 -84.63 -30.62 -94.20
N GLN A 334 -85.35 -30.54 -95.32
CA GLN A 334 -86.40 -31.51 -95.67
C GLN A 334 -85.83 -32.90 -96.07
N VAL A 335 -84.50 -33.04 -96.21
CA VAL A 335 -83.83 -34.26 -96.69
C VAL A 335 -82.97 -34.94 -95.61
N LEU A 336 -82.52 -34.21 -94.58
CA LEU A 336 -81.44 -34.63 -93.68
C LEU A 336 -81.81 -34.73 -92.18
N GLU A 337 -83.05 -35.13 -91.86
CA GLU A 337 -83.47 -35.42 -90.48
C GLU A 337 -83.34 -36.93 -90.12
N LYS A 338 -82.16 -37.49 -90.39
CA LYS A 338 -81.69 -38.75 -89.78
C LYS A 338 -80.27 -38.51 -89.22
N LEU A 339 -79.98 -39.06 -88.03
CA LEU A 339 -78.68 -39.07 -87.31
C LEU A 339 -78.40 -37.98 -86.23
N VAL A 340 -79.32 -37.82 -85.27
CA VAL A 340 -79.15 -38.29 -83.86
C VAL A 340 -77.83 -37.97 -83.06
N ARG A 341 -78.02 -37.35 -81.88
CA ARG A 341 -77.15 -37.26 -80.64
C ARG A 341 -75.92 -36.31 -80.61
N ILE A 342 -75.32 -35.90 -79.47
CA ILE A 342 -75.76 -35.43 -78.10
C ILE A 342 -74.54 -35.41 -77.12
N GLU A 343 -74.33 -34.31 -76.35
CA GLU A 343 -73.59 -34.19 -75.04
C GLU A 343 -72.04 -34.45 -74.96
N GLN A 344 -71.22 -34.13 -73.91
CA GLN A 344 -71.39 -33.59 -72.51
C GLN A 344 -70.06 -33.00 -71.88
N LEU A 345 -70.13 -31.88 -71.10
CA LEU A 345 -69.28 -31.40 -69.94
C LEU A 345 -67.69 -31.39 -70.03
N ASN A 346 -66.77 -31.23 -69.02
CA ASN A 346 -66.80 -31.12 -67.52
C ASN A 346 -65.49 -30.57 -66.80
N LYS A 347 -65.60 -29.60 -65.85
CA LYS A 347 -64.81 -29.32 -64.58
C LYS A 347 -63.31 -28.85 -64.44
N LEU A 348 -62.98 -28.35 -63.22
CA LEU A 348 -61.75 -27.68 -62.64
C LEU A 348 -60.93 -28.64 -61.68
N PRO A 349 -60.02 -28.26 -60.71
CA PRO A 349 -59.31 -27.00 -60.30
C PRO A 349 -57.79 -27.17 -59.86
N SER A 350 -57.25 -26.23 -59.04
CA SER A 350 -55.88 -26.12 -58.44
C SER A 350 -55.69 -26.72 -57.01
N PRO A 351 -54.46 -26.77 -56.44
CA PRO A 351 -54.18 -26.10 -55.13
C PRO A 351 -52.70 -25.63 -54.86
N THR A 352 -52.40 -25.17 -53.63
CA THR A 352 -51.07 -24.71 -53.10
C THR A 352 -50.78 -25.24 -51.68
N GLU A 353 -49.51 -25.19 -51.20
CA GLU A 353 -49.00 -25.85 -49.98
C GLU A 353 -48.75 -24.92 -48.74
N GLY A 354 -48.28 -25.49 -47.61
CA GLY A 354 -47.95 -24.80 -46.35
C GLY A 354 -46.88 -25.52 -45.49
N MET A 355 -46.55 -24.98 -44.29
CA MET A 355 -45.38 -25.40 -43.47
C MET A 355 -45.74 -25.95 -42.06
N LEU A 356 -44.88 -26.80 -41.50
CA LEU A 356 -45.02 -27.43 -40.16
C LEU A 356 -44.29 -26.66 -39.04
N LYS A 357 -44.70 -26.90 -37.79
CA LYS A 357 -44.01 -26.47 -36.55
C LYS A 357 -43.12 -27.58 -35.99
N THR A 358 -41.95 -27.24 -35.44
CA THR A 358 -41.07 -28.15 -34.68
C THR A 358 -41.39 -28.14 -33.18
N PRO A 359 -41.12 -29.23 -32.44
CA PRO A 359 -41.24 -29.25 -30.98
C PRO A 359 -40.20 -28.36 -30.30
N ARG A 360 -40.47 -27.93 -29.06
CA ARG A 360 -39.50 -27.27 -28.18
C ARG A 360 -38.75 -28.29 -27.33
N GLU A 361 -37.46 -28.08 -27.17
CA GLU A 361 -36.51 -28.87 -26.38
C GLU A 361 -36.36 -28.27 -24.97
N ASP A 362 -36.22 -29.13 -23.96
CA ASP A 362 -36.08 -28.76 -22.53
C ASP A 362 -34.78 -28.00 -22.26
N ILE A 363 -34.69 -27.27 -21.14
CA ILE A 363 -33.58 -26.31 -20.87
C ILE A 363 -32.95 -26.62 -19.52
N LEU A 364 -31.62 -26.77 -19.47
CA LEU A 364 -30.87 -26.85 -18.21
C LEU A 364 -30.24 -25.50 -17.87
N ILE A 365 -30.26 -25.11 -16.60
CA ILE A 365 -29.51 -23.96 -16.07
C ILE A 365 -28.69 -24.36 -14.84
N ALA A 366 -27.43 -23.91 -14.77
CA ALA A 366 -26.49 -24.27 -13.71
C ALA A 366 -25.76 -23.04 -13.13
N GLY A 367 -25.56 -23.06 -11.82
CA GLY A 367 -24.78 -22.07 -11.08
C GLY A 367 -25.34 -20.65 -11.09
N GLY A 368 -24.43 -19.67 -11.19
CA GLY A 368 -24.69 -18.23 -11.00
C GLY A 368 -24.41 -17.76 -9.57
N ARG A 369 -24.44 -16.44 -9.36
CA ARG A 369 -24.50 -15.84 -8.01
C ARG A 369 -25.89 -16.11 -7.44
N ALA A 370 -25.91 -16.83 -6.32
CA ALA A 370 -27.08 -17.20 -5.53
C ALA A 370 -26.60 -17.72 -4.16
N LEU A 371 -27.52 -17.98 -3.22
CA LEU A 371 -27.21 -18.67 -1.96
C LEU A 371 -26.66 -20.10 -2.16
N SER A 372 -26.99 -20.74 -3.30
CA SER A 372 -26.35 -21.98 -3.77
C SER A 372 -25.87 -21.77 -5.21
N ASN A 373 -24.60 -21.39 -5.35
CA ASN A 373 -23.93 -21.11 -6.62
C ASN A 373 -23.50 -22.36 -7.41
N ASN A 374 -23.82 -23.56 -6.92
CA ASN A 374 -23.61 -24.85 -7.58
C ASN A 374 -24.92 -25.59 -7.92
N SER A 375 -26.08 -24.96 -7.67
CA SER A 375 -27.39 -25.55 -7.96
C SER A 375 -27.66 -25.67 -9.46
N THR A 376 -28.40 -26.72 -9.85
CA THR A 376 -28.78 -27.02 -11.24
C THR A 376 -30.28 -27.25 -11.31
N GLU A 377 -30.94 -26.69 -12.31
CA GLU A 377 -32.38 -26.89 -12.57
C GLU A 377 -32.61 -27.22 -14.05
N ILE A 378 -33.65 -28.02 -14.33
CA ILE A 378 -34.16 -28.27 -15.68
C ILE A 378 -35.58 -27.72 -15.79
N TYR A 379 -35.82 -26.87 -16.78
CA TYR A 379 -37.15 -26.51 -17.25
C TYR A 379 -37.65 -27.56 -18.24
N SER A 380 -38.82 -28.13 -17.97
CA SER A 380 -39.45 -29.07 -18.89
C SER A 380 -40.70 -28.50 -19.53
N TRP A 381 -40.77 -28.51 -20.86
CA TRP A 381 -41.94 -28.04 -21.62
C TRP A 381 -43.15 -28.97 -21.46
N GLU A 382 -42.91 -30.27 -21.28
CA GLU A 382 -43.99 -31.24 -21.04
C GLU A 382 -44.66 -31.03 -19.68
N LYS A 383 -43.89 -30.62 -18.67
CA LYS A 383 -44.38 -30.41 -17.29
C LYS A 383 -44.65 -28.93 -16.96
N ASN A 384 -44.30 -28.00 -17.86
CA ASN A 384 -44.39 -26.54 -17.71
C ASN A 384 -43.86 -26.03 -16.35
N GLY A 385 -42.61 -26.38 -16.01
CA GLY A 385 -42.02 -26.03 -14.72
C GLY A 385 -40.54 -26.42 -14.56
N TRP A 386 -39.94 -25.96 -13.46
CA TRP A 386 -38.52 -26.13 -13.13
C TRP A 386 -38.30 -27.21 -12.06
N PHE A 387 -37.37 -28.12 -12.31
CA PHE A 387 -37.03 -29.25 -11.45
C PHE A 387 -35.55 -29.17 -11.04
N GLU A 388 -35.25 -29.23 -9.73
CA GLU A 388 -33.86 -29.33 -9.27
C GLU A 388 -33.25 -30.68 -9.65
N VAL A 389 -32.01 -30.67 -10.14
CA VAL A 389 -31.22 -31.87 -10.46
C VAL A 389 -29.85 -31.81 -9.78
N SER A 390 -28.96 -32.76 -10.08
CA SER A 390 -27.67 -32.87 -9.39
C SER A 390 -26.85 -31.58 -9.47
N THR A 391 -26.24 -31.23 -8.34
CA THR A 391 -25.46 -30.00 -8.18
C THR A 391 -24.03 -30.19 -8.69
N MET A 392 -23.43 -29.10 -9.20
CA MET A 392 -22.03 -29.10 -9.63
C MET A 392 -21.09 -29.36 -8.43
N ASN A 393 -19.93 -29.97 -8.68
CA ASN A 393 -18.95 -30.26 -7.61
C ASN A 393 -18.34 -28.98 -7.04
N LYS A 394 -18.44 -27.85 -7.76
CA LYS A 394 -18.11 -26.51 -7.30
C LYS A 394 -19.15 -25.49 -7.79
N GLY A 395 -19.28 -24.38 -7.05
CA GLY A 395 -20.05 -23.23 -7.50
C GLY A 395 -19.35 -22.43 -8.59
N HIS A 396 -20.11 -22.08 -9.64
CA HIS A 396 -19.63 -21.44 -10.86
C HIS A 396 -20.49 -20.20 -11.17
N SER A 397 -19.88 -19.03 -11.19
CA SER A 397 -20.53 -17.76 -11.55
C SER A 397 -19.63 -17.00 -12.52
N GLY A 398 -20.17 -16.58 -13.67
CA GLY A 398 -19.34 -16.09 -14.78
C GLY A 398 -18.43 -17.15 -15.38
N ALA A 399 -18.91 -18.40 -15.37
CA ALA A 399 -18.46 -19.45 -16.27
C ALA A 399 -19.03 -19.24 -17.68
N SER A 400 -18.52 -20.00 -18.64
CA SER A 400 -19.14 -20.24 -19.95
C SER A 400 -19.57 -21.69 -20.05
N SER A 401 -20.55 -22.00 -20.91
CA SER A 401 -20.95 -23.38 -21.23
C SER A 401 -20.97 -23.64 -22.74
N PHE A 402 -21.07 -24.94 -23.09
CA PHE A 402 -21.46 -25.43 -24.41
C PHE A 402 -21.84 -26.92 -24.30
N ILE A 403 -22.58 -27.45 -25.28
CA ILE A 403 -22.74 -28.90 -25.48
C ILE A 403 -21.68 -29.45 -26.45
N TYR A 404 -21.11 -30.61 -26.12
CA TYR A 404 -20.26 -31.40 -27.01
C TYR A 404 -20.46 -32.90 -26.75
N ASN A 405 -20.68 -33.70 -27.80
CA ASN A 405 -20.93 -35.14 -27.73
C ASN A 405 -22.00 -35.56 -26.70
N ASP A 406 -23.15 -34.87 -26.69
CA ASP A 406 -24.24 -35.08 -25.72
C ASP A 406 -23.84 -34.89 -24.23
N GLN A 407 -22.73 -34.19 -23.97
CA GLN A 407 -22.33 -33.72 -22.64
C GLN A 407 -22.38 -32.18 -22.58
N ILE A 408 -22.91 -31.64 -21.49
CA ILE A 408 -22.76 -30.21 -21.16
C ILE A 408 -21.40 -30.00 -20.51
N PHE A 409 -20.66 -28.98 -20.97
CA PHE A 409 -19.43 -28.51 -20.35
C PHE A 409 -19.70 -27.18 -19.64
N VAL A 410 -19.15 -26.99 -18.44
CA VAL A 410 -19.11 -25.72 -17.72
C VAL A 410 -17.67 -25.36 -17.42
N VAL A 411 -17.25 -24.17 -17.83
CA VAL A 411 -15.84 -23.78 -17.95
C VAL A 411 -15.55 -22.49 -17.17
N GLY A 412 -14.53 -22.53 -16.30
CA GLY A 412 -14.02 -21.36 -15.57
C GLY A 412 -15.05 -20.68 -14.65
N GLY A 413 -14.90 -19.39 -14.35
CA GLY A 413 -15.76 -18.67 -13.40
C GLY A 413 -15.43 -18.96 -11.93
N ALA A 414 -15.91 -18.10 -11.02
CA ALA A 414 -15.65 -18.14 -9.57
C ALA A 414 -14.15 -18.33 -9.20
N GLY A 415 -13.25 -17.64 -9.90
CA GLY A 415 -11.78 -17.71 -9.72
C GLY A 415 -11.17 -19.07 -10.06
N THR A 416 -11.87 -19.90 -10.83
CA THR A 416 -11.43 -21.25 -11.20
C THR A 416 -10.69 -21.27 -12.54
N LYS A 417 -10.05 -22.42 -12.79
CA LYS A 417 -9.59 -22.86 -14.11
C LYS A 417 -10.08 -24.26 -14.44
N THR A 418 -11.12 -24.72 -13.74
CA THR A 418 -11.67 -26.07 -13.85
C THR A 418 -12.72 -26.13 -14.96
N ILE A 419 -12.91 -27.32 -15.47
CA ILE A 419 -13.99 -27.68 -16.38
C ILE A 419 -14.76 -28.81 -15.70
N GLU A 420 -16.07 -28.67 -15.57
CA GLU A 420 -16.96 -29.75 -15.15
C GLU A 420 -17.85 -30.17 -16.32
N THR A 421 -18.18 -31.45 -16.39
CA THR A 421 -19.05 -32.03 -17.42
C THR A 421 -20.25 -32.73 -16.82
N LEU A 422 -21.37 -32.68 -17.53
CA LEU A 422 -22.59 -33.44 -17.23
C LEU A 422 -22.95 -34.25 -18.46
N ASP A 423 -22.92 -35.59 -18.36
CA ASP A 423 -23.33 -36.46 -19.45
C ASP A 423 -24.86 -36.62 -19.44
N LEU A 424 -25.51 -36.32 -20.59
CA LEU A 424 -26.97 -36.37 -20.73
C LEU A 424 -27.48 -37.76 -21.12
N ASN A 425 -26.60 -38.72 -21.42
CA ASN A 425 -26.97 -40.10 -21.75
C ASN A 425 -27.20 -40.97 -20.50
N GLU A 426 -26.62 -40.55 -19.37
CA GLU A 426 -26.72 -41.24 -18.08
C GLU A 426 -28.12 -41.12 -17.48
N LEU A 427 -28.63 -42.24 -16.93
CA LEU A 427 -29.94 -42.27 -16.26
C LEU A 427 -29.97 -41.40 -15.00
N VAL A 428 -28.83 -41.25 -14.33
CA VAL A 428 -28.67 -40.38 -13.16
C VAL A 428 -27.63 -39.32 -13.51
N LEU A 429 -28.13 -38.16 -13.95
CA LEU A 429 -27.34 -36.97 -14.24
C LEU A 429 -26.34 -36.69 -13.10
N LYS A 430 -25.04 -36.68 -13.39
CA LYS A 430 -23.97 -36.46 -12.41
C LYS A 430 -22.83 -35.63 -12.97
N TRP A 431 -22.49 -34.55 -12.28
CA TRP A 431 -21.36 -33.69 -12.61
C TRP A 431 -20.02 -34.37 -12.33
N MET A 432 -19.13 -34.35 -13.33
CA MET A 432 -17.79 -34.94 -13.30
C MET A 432 -16.74 -33.87 -13.58
N LYS A 433 -15.52 -34.05 -13.05
CA LYS A 433 -14.41 -33.11 -13.30
C LYS A 433 -13.64 -33.53 -14.55
N TYR A 434 -13.66 -32.67 -15.56
CA TYR A 434 -12.89 -32.87 -16.78
C TYR A 434 -11.39 -32.61 -16.51
N PRO A 435 -10.45 -33.40 -17.08
CA PRO A 435 -9.03 -33.27 -16.77
C PRO A 435 -8.40 -31.98 -17.30
N GLY A 436 -8.94 -31.43 -18.40
CA GLY A 436 -8.52 -30.16 -18.99
C GLY A 436 -8.79 -28.95 -18.10
N LYS A 437 -7.94 -27.93 -18.24
CA LYS A 437 -7.95 -26.71 -17.41
C LYS A 437 -7.67 -25.49 -18.26
N LEU A 438 -8.27 -24.36 -17.90
CA LEU A 438 -8.02 -23.06 -18.54
C LEU A 438 -6.56 -22.60 -18.31
N PRO A 439 -6.00 -21.76 -19.22
CA PRO A 439 -4.63 -21.26 -19.10
C PRO A 439 -4.39 -20.45 -17.81
N TYR A 440 -5.41 -19.74 -17.32
CA TYR A 440 -5.37 -18.91 -16.12
C TYR A 440 -6.66 -19.09 -15.28
N ARG A 441 -6.75 -18.41 -14.12
CA ARG A 441 -7.97 -18.37 -13.28
C ARG A 441 -8.80 -17.14 -13.63
N GLY A 442 -10.07 -17.31 -14.00
CA GLY A 442 -10.87 -16.14 -14.37
C GLY A 442 -12.34 -16.37 -14.69
N ASP A 443 -13.03 -15.24 -14.75
CA ASP A 443 -14.48 -15.10 -14.78
C ASP A 443 -14.86 -14.19 -15.96
N ASP A 444 -16.12 -14.25 -16.41
CA ASP A 444 -16.64 -13.36 -17.47
C ASP A 444 -15.85 -13.42 -18.79
N HIS A 445 -15.25 -14.58 -19.05
CA HIS A 445 -14.72 -15.01 -20.35
C HIS A 445 -15.84 -15.70 -21.14
N GLN A 446 -15.61 -15.99 -22.42
CA GLN A 446 -16.47 -16.87 -23.19
C GLN A 446 -15.70 -18.09 -23.72
N THR A 447 -16.38 -19.21 -23.87
CA THR A 447 -15.88 -20.38 -24.58
C THR A 447 -16.90 -20.88 -25.59
N VAL A 448 -16.44 -21.20 -26.80
CA VAL A 448 -17.29 -21.79 -27.85
C VAL A 448 -16.71 -23.12 -28.32
N ALA A 449 -17.58 -24.10 -28.55
CA ALA A 449 -17.19 -25.37 -29.14
C ALA A 449 -16.94 -25.20 -30.65
N TYR A 450 -15.79 -25.66 -31.12
CA TYR A 450 -15.46 -25.70 -32.55
C TYR A 450 -14.70 -26.99 -32.89
N GLN A 451 -15.35 -27.87 -33.66
CA GLN A 451 -14.86 -29.21 -33.96
C GLN A 451 -14.59 -29.98 -32.64
N GLN A 452 -13.39 -30.54 -32.46
CA GLN A 452 -12.97 -31.27 -31.24
C GLN A 452 -12.18 -30.39 -30.26
N ARG A 453 -12.40 -29.07 -30.27
CA ARG A 453 -11.66 -28.08 -29.48
C ARG A 453 -12.62 -27.03 -28.93
N ILE A 454 -12.25 -26.43 -27.80
CA ILE A 454 -12.89 -25.19 -27.34
C ILE A 454 -12.02 -24.01 -27.74
N ILE A 455 -12.65 -22.91 -28.17
CA ILE A 455 -12.00 -21.60 -28.33
C ILE A 455 -12.39 -20.77 -27.11
N HIS A 456 -11.41 -20.50 -26.23
CA HIS A 456 -11.57 -19.69 -25.03
C HIS A 456 -11.09 -18.25 -25.31
N ILE A 457 -11.93 -17.27 -25.00
CA ILE A 457 -11.83 -15.88 -25.49
C ILE A 457 -11.93 -14.88 -24.33
N GLY A 458 -10.93 -14.00 -24.23
CA GLY A 458 -10.94 -12.85 -23.34
C GLY A 458 -11.17 -13.25 -21.88
N GLY A 459 -11.75 -12.35 -21.07
CA GLY A 459 -12.15 -12.60 -19.68
C GLY A 459 -11.47 -11.71 -18.63
N TYR A 460 -12.04 -11.71 -17.42
CA TYR A 460 -11.41 -11.17 -16.22
C TYR A 460 -10.52 -12.25 -15.60
N ASN A 461 -9.22 -12.17 -15.89
CA ASN A 461 -8.19 -12.96 -15.24
C ASN A 461 -7.82 -12.30 -13.90
N TYR A 462 -7.38 -13.05 -12.89
CA TYR A 462 -6.96 -12.42 -11.63
C TYR A 462 -5.54 -11.81 -11.71
N ASP A 463 -4.68 -12.29 -12.61
CA ASP A 463 -3.34 -11.73 -12.85
C ASP A 463 -2.83 -12.02 -14.28
N PRO A 464 -2.69 -11.02 -15.18
CA PRO A 464 -3.15 -9.63 -15.05
C PRO A 464 -4.68 -9.52 -15.18
N ARG A 465 -5.28 -8.42 -14.68
CA ARG A 465 -6.74 -8.28 -14.45
C ARG A 465 -7.69 -8.50 -15.66
N TRP A 466 -7.23 -8.37 -16.89
CA TRP A 466 -8.02 -8.64 -18.09
C TRP A 466 -7.19 -9.40 -19.12
N SER A 467 -7.82 -10.33 -19.83
CA SER A 467 -7.21 -11.12 -20.90
C SER A 467 -7.56 -10.56 -22.29
N ASP A 468 -6.53 -10.36 -23.12
CA ASP A 468 -6.62 -10.25 -24.58
C ASP A 468 -6.42 -11.61 -25.28
N VAL A 469 -6.10 -12.67 -24.55
CA VAL A 469 -5.70 -13.96 -25.13
C VAL A 469 -6.91 -14.73 -25.64
N ILE A 470 -6.84 -15.15 -26.91
CA ILE A 470 -7.61 -16.29 -27.43
C ILE A 470 -6.73 -17.54 -27.32
N SER A 471 -7.29 -18.66 -26.90
CA SER A 471 -6.59 -19.95 -26.77
C SER A 471 -7.50 -21.10 -27.14
N GLU A 472 -6.97 -22.12 -27.83
CA GLU A 472 -7.66 -23.40 -27.99
C GLU A 472 -7.23 -24.42 -26.93
N LEU A 473 -8.18 -25.21 -26.45
CA LEU A 473 -7.95 -26.40 -25.63
C LEU A 473 -8.61 -27.59 -26.34
N GLN A 474 -7.87 -28.68 -26.52
CA GLN A 474 -8.33 -29.87 -27.22
C GLN A 474 -9.22 -30.74 -26.30
N LEU A 475 -10.38 -31.17 -26.81
CA LEU A 475 -11.35 -31.98 -26.06
C LEU A 475 -11.05 -33.50 -26.10
N THR A 476 -10.12 -33.91 -26.95
CA THR A 476 -9.61 -35.29 -27.07
C THR A 476 -8.25 -35.46 -26.38
N SER A 477 -7.91 -36.70 -26.00
CA SER A 477 -6.62 -37.02 -25.36
C SER A 477 -5.49 -37.13 -26.39
N PRO A 478 -4.27 -36.61 -26.14
CA PRO A 478 -3.87 -35.84 -24.95
C PRO A 478 -4.47 -34.44 -24.95
N VAL A 479 -5.01 -34.03 -23.79
CA VAL A 479 -5.63 -32.71 -23.62
C VAL A 479 -4.55 -31.63 -23.62
N THR A 480 -4.37 -30.98 -24.77
CA THR A 480 -3.37 -29.91 -24.99
C THR A 480 -4.03 -28.54 -25.06
N MET A 481 -3.28 -27.49 -24.69
CA MET A 481 -3.69 -26.09 -24.78
C MET A 481 -2.69 -25.31 -25.61
N LYS A 482 -3.18 -24.46 -26.51
CA LYS A 482 -2.38 -23.64 -27.43
C LYS A 482 -2.92 -22.21 -27.47
N LYS A 483 -2.05 -21.23 -27.27
CA LYS A 483 -2.38 -19.82 -27.52
C LYS A 483 -2.62 -19.61 -29.02
N LEU A 484 -3.71 -18.94 -29.34
CA LEU A 484 -4.10 -18.52 -30.68
C LEU A 484 -3.68 -17.06 -30.85
N CYS A 485 -4.50 -16.22 -31.48
CA CYS A 485 -4.22 -14.79 -31.59
C CYS A 485 -4.54 -14.03 -30.28
N GLN A 486 -4.44 -12.71 -30.33
CA GLN A 486 -4.92 -11.82 -29.28
C GLN A 486 -6.00 -10.89 -29.86
N LEU A 487 -6.94 -10.52 -29.01
CA LEU A 487 -7.86 -9.42 -29.23
C LEU A 487 -7.06 -8.10 -29.34
N PRO A 488 -7.54 -7.08 -30.08
CA PRO A 488 -6.90 -5.76 -30.13
C PRO A 488 -6.73 -5.14 -28.73
N ASP A 489 -7.77 -5.29 -27.90
CA ASP A 489 -7.80 -4.91 -26.48
C ASP A 489 -8.34 -6.06 -25.63
N PRO A 490 -7.90 -6.22 -24.37
CA PRO A 490 -8.53 -7.14 -23.43
C PRO A 490 -9.99 -6.82 -23.20
N ARG A 491 -10.81 -7.87 -23.18
CA ARG A 491 -12.28 -7.77 -23.16
C ARG A 491 -12.84 -8.80 -22.21
N SER A 492 -13.64 -8.39 -21.23
CA SER A 492 -14.48 -9.30 -20.43
C SER A 492 -15.97 -9.00 -20.67
N ARG A 493 -16.86 -9.87 -20.19
CA ARG A 493 -18.32 -9.62 -20.13
C ARG A 493 -18.98 -9.42 -21.50
N HIS A 494 -18.32 -9.90 -22.55
CA HIS A 494 -18.80 -9.91 -23.94
C HIS A 494 -19.66 -11.16 -24.20
N GLY A 495 -20.47 -11.15 -25.24
CA GLY A 495 -21.02 -12.37 -25.83
C GLY A 495 -20.08 -12.93 -26.90
N ALA A 496 -20.14 -14.25 -27.16
CA ALA A 496 -19.41 -14.85 -28.27
C ALA A 496 -20.15 -16.05 -28.85
N GLU A 497 -20.26 -16.11 -30.18
CA GLU A 497 -21.02 -17.14 -30.90
C GLU A 497 -20.22 -17.70 -32.08
N THR A 498 -20.26 -19.02 -32.30
CA THR A 498 -19.67 -19.64 -33.49
C THR A 498 -20.56 -19.47 -34.72
N PHE A 499 -19.97 -19.04 -35.83
CA PHE A 499 -20.63 -18.97 -37.12
C PHE A 499 -19.69 -19.49 -38.22
N GLU A 500 -20.07 -20.58 -38.89
CA GLU A 500 -19.23 -21.29 -39.87
C GLU A 500 -17.84 -21.62 -39.27
N ASP A 501 -16.74 -21.16 -39.89
CA ASP A 501 -15.35 -21.33 -39.41
C ASP A 501 -14.86 -20.20 -38.47
N LYS A 502 -15.78 -19.38 -37.97
CA LYS A 502 -15.50 -18.11 -37.27
C LYS A 502 -16.17 -18.06 -35.89
N VAL A 503 -15.71 -17.13 -35.06
CA VAL A 503 -16.39 -16.71 -33.84
C VAL A 503 -16.65 -15.21 -33.91
N LEU A 504 -17.89 -14.78 -33.69
CA LEU A 504 -18.20 -13.37 -33.46
C LEU A 504 -18.09 -13.06 -31.97
N ILE A 505 -17.53 -11.90 -31.62
CA ILE A 505 -17.28 -11.45 -30.26
C ILE A 505 -17.92 -10.07 -30.11
N LEU A 506 -18.97 -9.96 -29.30
CA LEU A 506 -19.90 -8.83 -29.31
C LEU A 506 -19.90 -8.09 -27.97
N GLY A 507 -19.69 -6.77 -28.02
CA GLY A 507 -19.72 -5.90 -26.84
C GLY A 507 -18.74 -6.30 -25.73
N GLY A 508 -19.16 -6.19 -24.48
CA GLY A 508 -18.35 -6.40 -23.29
C GLY A 508 -17.74 -5.11 -22.76
N GLU A 509 -16.66 -5.21 -21.97
CA GLU A 509 -15.96 -4.04 -21.44
C GLU A 509 -14.43 -4.17 -21.50
N ASP A 510 -13.76 -3.01 -21.60
CA ASP A 510 -12.31 -2.87 -21.68
C ASP A 510 -11.59 -2.91 -20.31
N ARG A 511 -10.27 -2.68 -20.31
CA ARG A 511 -9.43 -2.54 -19.09
C ARG A 511 -9.90 -1.42 -18.13
N ASN A 512 -10.73 -0.49 -18.58
CA ASN A 512 -11.26 0.64 -17.81
C ASN A 512 -12.71 0.39 -17.36
N SER A 513 -13.25 -0.81 -17.59
CA SER A 513 -14.66 -1.17 -17.42
C SER A 513 -15.63 -0.25 -18.18
N ARG A 514 -15.20 0.31 -19.32
CA ARG A 514 -16.08 1.00 -20.27
C ARG A 514 -16.79 -0.05 -21.14
N PRO A 515 -18.14 -0.04 -21.23
CA PRO A 515 -18.87 -0.84 -22.21
C PRO A 515 -18.39 -0.59 -23.64
N LEU A 516 -18.49 -1.61 -24.49
CA LEU A 516 -18.03 -1.58 -25.88
C LEU A 516 -19.20 -1.83 -26.84
N ASN A 517 -19.18 -1.19 -28.01
CA ASN A 517 -20.04 -1.55 -29.15
C ASN A 517 -19.29 -2.30 -30.25
N SER A 518 -17.97 -2.39 -30.20
CA SER A 518 -17.17 -3.02 -31.26
C SER A 518 -17.42 -4.53 -31.34
N VAL A 519 -17.63 -5.03 -32.56
CA VAL A 519 -17.77 -6.45 -32.87
C VAL A 519 -16.49 -6.94 -33.54
N LEU A 520 -15.98 -8.08 -33.12
CA LEU A 520 -14.80 -8.73 -33.72
C LEU A 520 -15.20 -10.07 -34.34
N GLU A 521 -14.73 -10.32 -35.54
CA GLU A 521 -14.72 -11.63 -36.18
C GLU A 521 -13.36 -12.29 -35.93
N PHE A 522 -13.33 -13.41 -35.20
CA PHE A 522 -12.16 -14.27 -35.11
C PHE A 522 -12.29 -15.43 -36.11
N ASP A 523 -11.46 -15.42 -37.15
CA ASP A 523 -11.34 -16.53 -38.10
C ASP A 523 -10.43 -17.62 -37.51
N VAL A 524 -11.02 -18.77 -37.16
CA VAL A 524 -10.33 -19.85 -36.43
C VAL A 524 -9.30 -20.55 -37.34
N LYS A 525 -9.53 -20.59 -38.65
CA LYS A 525 -8.61 -21.22 -39.63
C LYS A 525 -7.42 -20.32 -39.95
N LYS A 526 -7.64 -19.01 -40.09
CA LYS A 526 -6.58 -18.01 -40.36
C LYS A 526 -5.86 -17.54 -39.07
N ASN A 527 -6.40 -17.84 -37.90
CA ASN A 527 -5.93 -17.39 -36.59
C ASN A 527 -5.77 -15.86 -36.51
N LYS A 528 -6.82 -15.11 -36.90
CA LYS A 528 -6.82 -13.64 -36.90
C LYS A 528 -8.17 -13.07 -36.46
N CYS A 529 -8.13 -12.03 -35.63
CA CYS A 529 -9.27 -11.14 -35.42
C CYS A 529 -9.35 -10.09 -36.54
N LYS A 530 -10.57 -9.65 -36.85
CA LYS A 530 -10.89 -8.55 -37.76
C LYS A 530 -12.08 -7.78 -37.18
N GLU A 531 -12.07 -6.45 -37.27
CA GLU A 531 -13.23 -5.65 -36.88
C GLU A 531 -14.39 -5.81 -37.85
N MET A 532 -15.60 -5.71 -37.30
CA MET A 532 -16.88 -5.78 -38.01
C MET A 532 -17.74 -4.56 -37.60
N PRO A 533 -18.82 -4.24 -38.35
CA PRO A 533 -19.71 -3.14 -38.00
C PRO A 533 -20.17 -3.18 -36.53
N PRO A 534 -20.21 -2.05 -35.81
CA PRO A 534 -20.49 -2.04 -34.39
C PRO A 534 -21.97 -2.26 -34.06
N LEU A 535 -22.23 -2.64 -32.80
CA LEU A 535 -23.56 -2.60 -32.19
C LEU A 535 -24.11 -1.16 -32.13
N PRO A 536 -25.44 -0.95 -32.03
CA PRO A 536 -26.05 0.38 -32.12
C PRO A 536 -25.62 1.32 -30.99
N HIS A 537 -25.30 0.77 -29.81
CA HIS A 537 -24.77 1.46 -28.65
C HIS A 537 -23.78 0.55 -27.88
N PRO A 538 -22.92 1.10 -27.00
CA PRO A 538 -22.05 0.29 -26.17
C PRO A 538 -22.82 -0.54 -25.15
N VAL A 539 -22.40 -1.80 -24.93
CA VAL A 539 -23.06 -2.70 -23.98
C VAL A 539 -22.12 -3.76 -23.42
N THR A 540 -22.21 -4.01 -22.11
CA THR A 540 -21.46 -5.04 -21.36
C THR A 540 -22.42 -5.98 -20.64
N ARG A 541 -21.96 -7.18 -20.24
CA ARG A 541 -22.76 -8.18 -19.50
C ARG A 541 -24.02 -8.64 -20.26
N VAL A 542 -23.96 -8.66 -21.59
CA VAL A 542 -25.02 -9.19 -22.46
C VAL A 542 -25.17 -10.70 -22.31
N ALA A 543 -26.35 -11.22 -22.63
CA ALA A 543 -26.48 -12.57 -23.15
C ALA A 543 -26.41 -12.55 -24.68
N THR A 544 -25.84 -13.58 -25.28
CA THR A 544 -25.95 -13.84 -26.73
C THR A 544 -26.50 -15.24 -26.97
N VAL A 545 -27.16 -15.40 -28.11
CA VAL A 545 -27.55 -16.71 -28.65
C VAL A 545 -27.50 -16.69 -30.17
N ARG A 546 -27.07 -17.78 -30.81
CA ARG A 546 -27.18 -17.94 -32.25
C ARG A 546 -28.60 -18.35 -32.68
N LEU A 547 -29.16 -17.58 -33.60
CA LEU A 547 -30.43 -17.85 -34.28
C LEU A 547 -30.19 -17.92 -35.79
N ARG A 548 -30.06 -19.15 -36.32
CA ARG A 548 -29.74 -19.42 -37.74
C ARG A 548 -28.41 -18.77 -38.17
N ASP A 549 -28.47 -17.76 -39.05
CA ASP A 549 -27.35 -16.98 -39.59
C ASP A 549 -27.13 -15.63 -38.86
N GLN A 550 -27.81 -15.42 -37.72
CA GLN A 550 -27.73 -14.20 -36.93
C GLN A 550 -27.39 -14.51 -35.46
N VAL A 551 -26.76 -13.56 -34.78
CA VAL A 551 -26.62 -13.57 -33.32
C VAL A 551 -27.67 -12.64 -32.73
N VAL A 552 -28.43 -13.09 -31.74
CA VAL A 552 -29.28 -12.20 -30.93
C VAL A 552 -28.49 -11.72 -29.73
N VAL A 553 -28.43 -10.41 -29.54
CA VAL A 553 -27.85 -9.74 -28.37
C VAL A 553 -29.00 -9.30 -27.47
N LEU A 554 -28.94 -9.69 -26.19
CA LEU A 554 -30.06 -9.59 -25.24
C LEU A 554 -29.62 -8.86 -23.97
N GLY A 555 -30.27 -7.73 -23.69
CA GLY A 555 -30.10 -6.95 -22.46
C GLY A 555 -28.65 -6.47 -22.25
N GLY A 556 -28.15 -6.67 -21.03
CA GLY A 556 -26.84 -6.18 -20.59
C GLY A 556 -26.94 -4.82 -19.88
N ARG A 557 -25.85 -4.07 -19.91
CA ARG A 557 -25.68 -2.78 -19.21
C ARG A 557 -24.98 -1.76 -20.11
N ASP A 558 -25.49 -0.54 -20.11
CA ASP A 558 -25.03 0.60 -20.93
C ASP A 558 -23.91 1.43 -20.25
N MET A 559 -23.54 2.55 -20.89
CA MET A 559 -22.57 3.54 -20.41
C MET A 559 -23.00 4.20 -19.09
N ASP A 560 -24.29 4.48 -18.93
CA ASP A 560 -24.91 5.09 -17.74
C ASP A 560 -25.21 4.04 -16.64
N ARG A 561 -24.70 2.82 -16.84
CA ARG A 561 -24.75 1.66 -15.95
C ARG A 561 -26.14 1.08 -15.69
N GLN A 562 -27.14 1.47 -16.49
CA GLN A 562 -28.50 0.96 -16.37
C GLN A 562 -28.62 -0.45 -16.95
N ALA A 563 -29.45 -1.29 -16.37
CA ALA A 563 -29.88 -2.54 -16.98
C ALA A 563 -30.70 -2.28 -18.24
N LEU A 564 -30.45 -3.04 -19.30
CA LEU A 564 -31.17 -2.96 -20.57
C LEU A 564 -32.20 -4.08 -20.71
N ASN A 565 -33.31 -3.78 -21.39
CA ASN A 565 -34.25 -4.78 -21.91
C ASN A 565 -34.20 -4.88 -23.44
N ASP A 566 -33.27 -4.18 -24.08
CA ASP A 566 -33.14 -4.11 -25.53
C ASP A 566 -32.71 -5.45 -26.15
N VAL A 567 -33.16 -5.67 -27.38
CA VAL A 567 -32.91 -6.90 -28.14
C VAL A 567 -32.61 -6.56 -29.59
N PHE A 568 -31.49 -7.06 -30.09
CA PHE A 568 -31.08 -6.86 -31.48
C PHE A 568 -30.60 -8.17 -32.10
N THR A 569 -30.98 -8.46 -33.35
CA THR A 569 -30.22 -9.41 -34.16
C THR A 569 -29.05 -8.70 -34.83
N TYR A 570 -27.94 -9.41 -34.96
CA TYR A 570 -26.73 -9.04 -35.64
C TYR A 570 -26.48 -10.05 -36.75
N ASP A 571 -26.52 -9.60 -38.00
CA ASP A 571 -26.34 -10.46 -39.17
C ASP A 571 -24.86 -10.84 -39.36
N CYS A 572 -24.54 -12.14 -39.30
CA CYS A 572 -23.16 -12.61 -39.25
C CYS A 572 -22.35 -12.35 -40.53
N LYS A 573 -23.02 -12.06 -41.65
CA LYS A 573 -22.39 -11.91 -42.98
C LYS A 573 -22.23 -10.44 -43.37
N THR A 574 -23.20 -9.60 -43.04
CA THR A 574 -23.22 -8.16 -43.38
C THR A 574 -22.83 -7.25 -42.22
N GLY A 575 -22.92 -7.74 -40.98
CA GLY A 575 -22.81 -6.92 -39.76
C GLY A 575 -23.99 -5.97 -39.54
N LYS A 576 -25.09 -6.12 -40.29
CA LYS A 576 -26.29 -5.30 -40.11
C LYS A 576 -27.00 -5.69 -38.81
N THR A 577 -27.33 -4.68 -38.00
CA THR A 577 -28.18 -4.83 -36.81
C THR A 577 -29.66 -4.59 -37.15
N THR A 578 -30.55 -5.32 -36.48
CA THR A 578 -32.01 -5.16 -36.56
C THR A 578 -32.61 -5.27 -35.17
N ALA A 579 -33.43 -4.31 -34.75
CA ALA A 579 -34.12 -4.39 -33.46
C ALA A 579 -35.24 -5.45 -33.47
N LEU A 580 -35.40 -6.15 -32.35
CA LEU A 580 -36.57 -6.96 -32.02
C LEU A 580 -37.39 -6.26 -30.91
N PRO A 581 -38.60 -6.71 -30.57
CA PRO A 581 -39.32 -6.22 -29.40
C PRO A 581 -38.45 -6.34 -28.14
N SER A 582 -38.44 -5.32 -27.29
CA SER A 582 -37.72 -5.32 -26.01
C SER A 582 -38.32 -6.33 -25.01
N MET A 583 -37.47 -6.91 -24.17
CA MET A 583 -37.86 -7.79 -23.06
C MET A 583 -38.78 -7.10 -22.05
N LEU A 584 -39.55 -7.88 -21.30
CA LEU A 584 -40.46 -7.43 -20.24
C LEU A 584 -39.70 -6.90 -19.03
N GLU A 585 -38.63 -7.58 -18.61
CA GLU A 585 -37.73 -7.12 -17.56
C GLU A 585 -36.41 -6.63 -18.16
N LYS A 586 -35.86 -5.55 -17.59
CA LYS A 586 -34.45 -5.17 -17.80
C LYS A 586 -33.55 -6.24 -17.15
N ARG A 587 -32.46 -6.64 -17.81
CA ARG A 587 -31.63 -7.77 -17.38
C ARG A 587 -30.15 -7.54 -17.68
N VAL A 588 -29.34 -7.39 -16.64
CA VAL A 588 -27.88 -7.49 -16.74
C VAL A 588 -27.49 -8.95 -16.48
N LYS A 589 -26.59 -9.52 -17.29
CA LYS A 589 -25.92 -10.81 -16.96
C LYS A 589 -26.89 -12.00 -16.78
N CYS A 590 -28.00 -11.98 -17.51
CA CYS A 590 -28.93 -13.09 -17.66
C CYS A 590 -28.31 -14.26 -18.46
N CYS A 591 -29.00 -15.39 -18.49
CA CYS A 591 -28.77 -16.47 -19.43
C CYS A 591 -29.82 -16.42 -20.55
N ALA A 592 -29.48 -16.90 -21.73
CA ALA A 592 -30.44 -17.06 -22.82
C ALA A 592 -30.15 -18.34 -23.61
N VAL A 593 -31.20 -18.93 -24.20
CA VAL A 593 -31.11 -20.07 -25.12
C VAL A 593 -32.12 -19.93 -26.27
N VAL A 594 -31.91 -20.69 -27.36
CA VAL A 594 -32.87 -20.80 -28.47
C VAL A 594 -33.34 -22.24 -28.58
N THR A 595 -34.65 -22.47 -28.42
CA THR A 595 -35.28 -23.78 -28.51
C THR A 595 -36.30 -23.77 -29.65
N GLY A 596 -36.00 -24.53 -30.71
CA GLY A 596 -36.72 -24.47 -32.00
C GLY A 596 -36.65 -23.08 -32.66
N ASN A 597 -37.72 -22.30 -32.49
CA ASN A 597 -37.86 -20.93 -33.03
C ASN A 597 -38.20 -19.91 -31.91
N THR A 598 -38.02 -20.30 -30.64
CA THR A 598 -38.31 -19.51 -29.45
C THR A 598 -37.02 -19.18 -28.70
N ILE A 599 -36.78 -17.89 -28.46
CA ILE A 599 -35.74 -17.40 -27.55
C ILE A 599 -36.30 -17.49 -26.13
N VAL A 600 -35.51 -17.98 -25.16
CA VAL A 600 -35.86 -17.97 -23.74
C VAL A 600 -34.76 -17.26 -22.97
N VAL A 601 -35.11 -16.32 -22.09
CA VAL A 601 -34.18 -15.53 -21.27
C VAL A 601 -34.51 -15.74 -19.79
N MET A 602 -33.48 -15.98 -18.99
CA MET A 602 -33.57 -16.46 -17.61
C MET A 602 -32.69 -15.63 -16.68
N GLY A 603 -33.24 -15.19 -15.55
CA GLY A 603 -32.48 -14.52 -14.49
C GLY A 603 -31.79 -13.22 -14.92
N GLY A 604 -30.60 -12.97 -14.35
CA GLY A 604 -29.87 -11.69 -14.41
C GLY A 604 -30.04 -10.85 -13.14
N GLU A 605 -29.61 -9.60 -13.20
CA GLU A 605 -29.75 -8.57 -12.15
C GLU A 605 -30.47 -7.34 -12.75
N ASN A 606 -31.35 -6.69 -11.99
CA ASN A 606 -31.81 -5.32 -12.29
C ASN A 606 -32.05 -4.46 -11.03
N GLU A 607 -32.15 -3.15 -11.24
CA GLU A 607 -32.20 -2.14 -10.17
C GLU A 607 -33.48 -2.20 -9.33
N LYS A 608 -34.55 -2.81 -9.85
CA LYS A 608 -35.88 -2.90 -9.25
C LYS A 608 -36.01 -4.09 -8.29
N ASN A 609 -35.48 -5.24 -8.68
CA ASN A 609 -35.69 -6.52 -8.00
C ASN A 609 -34.40 -7.16 -7.44
N GLY A 610 -33.22 -6.71 -7.86
CA GLY A 610 -31.94 -7.38 -7.58
C GLY A 610 -31.71 -8.59 -8.48
N ASP A 611 -31.18 -9.69 -7.93
CA ASP A 611 -30.98 -10.95 -8.65
C ASP A 611 -32.35 -11.59 -8.98
N LEU A 612 -32.57 -11.89 -10.27
CA LEU A 612 -33.85 -12.35 -10.81
C LEU A 612 -33.97 -13.88 -10.83
N ASN A 613 -35.17 -14.40 -10.59
CA ASN A 613 -35.58 -15.75 -10.96
C ASN A 613 -36.61 -15.78 -12.12
N SER A 614 -37.04 -14.61 -12.61
CA SER A 614 -38.03 -14.51 -13.67
C SER A 614 -37.48 -15.04 -15.00
N VAL A 615 -38.38 -15.64 -15.79
CA VAL A 615 -38.10 -16.23 -17.09
C VAL A 615 -39.10 -15.68 -18.10
N GLU A 616 -38.63 -15.34 -19.29
CA GLU A 616 -39.47 -14.84 -20.38
C GLU A 616 -39.02 -15.41 -21.73
N CYS A 617 -39.92 -15.44 -22.71
CA CYS A 617 -39.65 -15.98 -24.02
C CYS A 617 -40.32 -15.20 -25.16
N PHE A 618 -39.79 -15.38 -26.37
CA PHE A 618 -40.26 -14.75 -27.61
C PHE A 618 -40.15 -15.74 -28.76
N THR A 619 -41.23 -16.01 -29.50
CA THR A 619 -41.16 -16.83 -30.72
C THR A 619 -41.04 -15.91 -31.94
N MET A 620 -40.10 -16.21 -32.83
CA MET A 620 -39.84 -15.35 -33.99
C MET A 620 -41.06 -15.32 -34.92
N GLY A 621 -41.75 -14.18 -34.96
CA GLY A 621 -43.03 -13.96 -35.62
C GLY A 621 -44.07 -13.29 -34.72
N ASP A 622 -43.90 -13.40 -33.40
CA ASP A 622 -44.74 -12.74 -32.40
C ASP A 622 -44.39 -11.23 -32.30
N SER A 623 -45.26 -10.46 -31.63
CA SER A 623 -45.06 -9.01 -31.43
C SER A 623 -44.57 -8.63 -30.02
N THR A 624 -44.64 -9.55 -29.06
CA THR A 624 -44.39 -9.32 -27.63
C THR A 624 -43.71 -10.51 -26.98
N TRP A 625 -42.97 -10.25 -25.90
CA TRP A 625 -42.45 -11.28 -25.00
C TRP A 625 -43.53 -11.80 -24.05
N GLU A 626 -43.42 -13.05 -23.62
CA GLU A 626 -44.32 -13.72 -22.66
C GLU A 626 -43.53 -14.24 -21.44
N TYR A 627 -44.11 -14.19 -20.24
CA TYR A 627 -43.51 -14.81 -19.06
C TYR A 627 -43.68 -16.34 -19.06
N LEU A 628 -42.62 -17.04 -18.68
CA LEU A 628 -42.64 -18.48 -18.36
C LEU A 628 -42.61 -18.69 -16.83
N PRO A 629 -42.89 -19.91 -16.34
CA PRO A 629 -42.69 -20.28 -14.94
C PRO A 629 -41.31 -19.85 -14.43
N VAL A 630 -41.28 -19.23 -13.24
CA VAL A 630 -40.06 -18.71 -12.62
C VAL A 630 -39.18 -19.83 -12.07
N MET A 631 -37.86 -19.62 -12.04
CA MET A 631 -36.90 -20.57 -11.47
C MET A 631 -37.06 -20.69 -9.95
N ASN A 632 -36.70 -21.84 -9.37
CA ASN A 632 -36.71 -22.06 -7.93
C ASN A 632 -35.60 -21.28 -7.20
N LYS A 633 -34.60 -20.77 -7.93
CA LYS A 633 -33.51 -19.92 -7.44
C LYS A 633 -33.40 -18.65 -8.28
N VAL A 634 -33.05 -17.53 -7.63
CA VAL A 634 -32.52 -16.35 -8.33
C VAL A 634 -31.13 -16.66 -8.88
N ARG A 635 -30.79 -16.15 -10.08
CA ARG A 635 -29.54 -16.51 -10.78
C ARG A 635 -28.97 -15.32 -11.57
N TYR A 636 -27.83 -14.78 -11.13
CA TYR A 636 -27.03 -13.81 -11.89
C TYR A 636 -25.76 -14.47 -12.46
N GLY A 637 -25.54 -14.39 -13.77
CA GLY A 637 -24.34 -14.95 -14.40
C GLY A 637 -24.17 -16.46 -14.23
N ALA A 638 -25.28 -17.19 -14.29
CA ALA A 638 -25.33 -18.64 -14.47
C ALA A 638 -24.96 -19.03 -15.92
N VAL A 639 -25.07 -20.32 -16.25
CA VAL A 639 -24.92 -20.87 -17.59
C VAL A 639 -26.13 -21.73 -17.95
N ALA A 640 -26.57 -21.75 -19.21
CA ALA A 640 -27.77 -22.46 -19.64
C ALA A 640 -27.58 -23.13 -21.01
N GLU A 641 -28.20 -24.30 -21.20
CA GLU A 641 -28.05 -25.15 -22.39
C GLU A 641 -29.38 -25.84 -22.76
N VAL A 642 -29.53 -26.24 -24.02
CA VAL A 642 -30.74 -26.91 -24.54
C VAL A 642 -30.55 -28.42 -24.59
N LEU A 643 -31.50 -29.17 -24.02
CA LEU A 643 -31.45 -30.62 -23.86
C LEU A 643 -32.15 -31.33 -25.03
N SER A 644 -31.38 -31.79 -26.02
CA SER A 644 -31.98 -32.45 -27.18
C SER A 644 -32.65 -33.80 -26.85
N PRO A 645 -33.83 -34.09 -27.42
CA PRO A 645 -34.71 -35.16 -26.96
C PRO A 645 -34.27 -36.54 -27.48
N LYS A 646 -33.40 -37.22 -26.72
CA LYS A 646 -33.02 -38.63 -26.94
C LYS A 646 -33.61 -39.58 -25.88
N ARG A 647 -33.79 -39.11 -24.64
CA ARG A 647 -34.43 -39.84 -23.53
C ARG A 647 -35.23 -38.87 -22.66
N LYS A 648 -36.34 -39.33 -22.08
CA LYS A 648 -36.97 -38.62 -20.96
C LYS A 648 -36.22 -38.97 -19.68
N TYR A 649 -35.81 -37.96 -18.91
CA TYR A 649 -35.31 -38.15 -17.56
C TYR A 649 -36.46 -38.65 -16.65
N VAL A 650 -36.18 -39.66 -15.83
CA VAL A 650 -37.14 -40.34 -14.96
C VAL A 650 -36.98 -39.89 -13.52
#